data_AF-A0A918TBU7-F1
#
_entry.id   AF-A0A918TBU7-F1
#
_cell.length_a   1.000
_cell.length_b   1.000
_cell.length_c   1.000
_cell.angle_alpha   90.00
_cell.angle_beta   90.00
_cell.angle_gamma   90.00
#
_symmetry.space_group_name_H-M   'P 1'
#
loop_
_entity.id
_entity.type
_entity.pdbx_description
1 polymer ?
#
loop_
_entity_poly.entity_id
_entity_poly.type
_entity_poly.pdbx_seq_one_letter_code
_entity_poly.pdbx_strand_id
1 'polypeptide(L)'
;MKPTGTSRFLLLATSSVVFSSSLPGEVTFEFPNGNHFDSAGIGANATLLDPVTNSNAILTTVDIKGQDGSLASSGDPDTNHLTNSTGNNALGVNSNLNPGGYSNQSRDFNPGEAWTFSFNVEVKLEELDFAGWTGPAEITLSSSAFTNIVFNDDGTAEGTLDLGSTVVPPNTPITMEMTSDDTEGNDTGVRLSYLKVSASAPPSDGANLTYNGGDGGAWDTATANFLNESTPSVFATGDNVTFDSSAEVVLTNAGIVAGALHTTHDSGTVTFSGGLLTADSLNVSGFGAVALENDSLFEITVVAGGILEVRDGGVLTTDSLALSENSEVNILTGGQMLVNGVTVLGDQGTLLNVEESLTLGNVTNDIPSNFFIKDGAGTLFLDDGLGSQTTGPVALWIDEGTVVATGTGGGKQINISGDTTFEGQLVLDGPQLMVHASIIDGSGSILIQSPSTIKSRLNQGAVTLDVPILLESPLTLEAQSGNNQVNCTQPISGESSLVKAGNGIVRLTGFNSYTGDTSITAGTLLLSEAYLTDTAAVSIEGNGQLELEHGLGDTVDTLFINQVQMPAGTYGSPDVTAVTLDNVNDTYFNGTGYLIVTNGPVATDYDNWAAGFSLVGGMMDDDDSDGVSNGDEYAFGLEPTNPASVNAISAPLNASAGTFSFTRRNPARFATGLTYTYAYSTTLDADWTDFTLDAETGELADEGDPTQTVTVTLPPSLLGNDKLFVRVTAQ
;
A
#
# COMPACT_ATOMS: atom_id res chain seq x y z
N MET A 1 44.09 -0.74 -17.12
CA MET A 1 42.95 -0.13 -17.83
C MET A 1 41.85 0.08 -16.81
N LYS A 2 41.41 1.33 -16.64
CA LYS A 2 40.31 1.73 -15.75
C LYS A 2 38.98 1.07 -16.17
N PRO A 3 38.10 0.68 -15.24
CA PRO A 3 36.68 0.60 -15.49
C PRO A 3 36.04 1.98 -15.28
N THR A 4 35.32 2.45 -16.28
CA THR A 4 34.45 3.62 -16.27
C THR A 4 33.08 3.25 -15.70
N GLY A 5 32.60 3.97 -14.70
CA GLY A 5 31.29 3.77 -14.08
C GLY A 5 31.11 4.67 -12.87
N THR A 6 31.07 5.98 -13.11
CA THR A 6 30.83 7.04 -12.13
C THR A 6 29.35 7.06 -11.71
N SER A 7 29.05 6.56 -10.51
CA SER A 7 27.91 7.06 -9.72
C SER A 7 28.43 8.24 -8.89
N ARG A 8 28.06 9.44 -9.32
CA ARG A 8 28.37 10.69 -8.63
C ARG A 8 27.53 10.77 -7.36
N PHE A 9 28.15 10.53 -6.21
CA PHE A 9 27.75 11.18 -4.95
C PHE A 9 27.89 12.69 -5.17
N LEU A 10 26.77 13.39 -5.28
CA LEU A 10 26.78 14.85 -5.30
C LEU A 10 26.98 15.32 -3.86
N LEU A 11 28.22 15.66 -3.56
CA LEU A 11 28.58 16.59 -2.50
C LEU A 11 27.86 17.92 -2.80
N LEU A 12 26.78 18.23 -2.09
CA LEU A 12 26.24 19.60 -2.10
C LEU A 12 27.09 20.45 -1.15
N ALA A 13 27.55 21.55 -1.72
CA ALA A 13 28.62 22.39 -1.24
C ALA A 13 28.29 23.06 0.09
N THR A 14 29.28 23.07 0.99
CA THR A 14 29.41 24.09 2.02
C THR A 14 29.53 25.46 1.34
N SER A 15 28.41 26.17 1.28
CA SER A 15 28.41 27.62 1.13
C SER A 15 28.23 28.21 2.52
N SER A 16 29.30 28.75 3.08
CA SER A 16 29.27 29.48 4.34
C SER A 16 28.49 30.78 4.13
N VAL A 17 27.22 30.79 4.53
CA VAL A 17 26.46 32.02 4.76
C VAL A 17 26.67 32.38 6.23
N VAL A 18 27.22 33.57 6.47
CA VAL A 18 27.48 34.09 7.81
C VAL A 18 26.15 34.59 8.36
N PHE A 19 25.51 33.83 9.24
CA PHE A 19 24.41 34.31 10.09
C PHE A 19 25.03 34.85 11.38
N SER A 20 24.79 36.11 11.70
CA SER A 20 25.40 36.73 12.88
C SER A 20 24.50 36.55 14.10
N SER A 21 24.99 35.83 15.13
CA SER A 21 24.34 35.85 16.44
C SER A 21 24.67 37.17 17.12
N SER A 22 23.71 38.08 17.18
CA SER A 22 23.81 39.27 18.01
C SER A 22 23.20 38.94 19.38
N LEU A 23 24.07 38.86 20.41
CA LEU A 23 23.80 38.47 21.81
C LEU A 23 23.71 36.95 22.10
N PRO A 24 24.18 36.48 23.28
CA PRO A 24 24.05 35.08 23.68
C PRO A 24 22.59 34.74 24.02
N GLY A 25 22.00 33.79 23.29
CA GLY A 25 20.65 33.26 23.53
C GLY A 25 19.59 33.75 22.55
N GLU A 26 19.99 34.37 21.45
CA GLU A 26 19.12 34.85 20.39
C GLU A 26 19.55 34.30 19.03
N VAL A 27 18.57 34.07 18.18
CA VAL A 27 18.70 33.66 16.79
C VAL A 27 18.13 34.78 15.91
N THR A 28 18.93 35.26 14.97
CA THR A 28 18.49 36.28 14.00
C THR A 28 18.28 35.62 12.65
N PHE A 29 17.02 35.50 12.23
CA PHE A 29 16.65 35.16 10.85
C PHE A 29 16.85 36.41 9.99
N GLU A 30 18.03 36.50 9.42
CA GLU A 30 18.36 37.55 8.46
C GLU A 30 17.74 37.20 7.09
N PHE A 31 17.09 38.18 6.45
CA PHE A 31 16.58 38.11 5.07
C PHE A 31 17.43 38.86 4.01
N PRO A 32 18.79 38.95 4.10
CA PRO A 32 19.61 39.59 3.11
C PRO A 32 19.94 38.65 1.94
N ASN A 33 20.11 39.28 0.78
CA ASN A 33 20.74 38.82 -0.45
C ASN A 33 20.99 37.30 -0.63
N GLY A 34 20.01 36.59 -1.20
CA GLY A 34 20.24 35.27 -1.80
C GLY A 34 20.27 34.11 -0.80
N ASN A 35 19.60 34.26 0.34
CA ASN A 35 19.39 33.17 1.28
C ASN A 35 18.39 32.14 0.71
N HIS A 36 18.50 30.88 1.13
CA HIS A 36 17.68 29.77 0.64
C HIS A 36 16.17 29.95 0.91
N PHE A 37 15.81 30.78 1.90
CA PHE A 37 14.43 31.04 2.30
C PHE A 37 13.69 32.00 1.34
N ASP A 38 14.42 32.91 0.70
CA ASP A 38 13.85 34.03 -0.09
C ASP A 38 13.22 33.61 -1.42
N SER A 39 13.33 32.35 -1.85
CA SER A 39 12.83 31.88 -3.15
C SER A 39 12.09 30.54 -3.12
N ALA A 40 11.75 30.04 -1.92
CA ALA A 40 11.31 28.65 -1.72
C ALA A 40 9.78 28.46 -1.54
N GLY A 41 8.97 29.54 -1.46
CA GLY A 41 7.50 29.47 -1.41
C GLY A 41 6.92 28.88 -0.11
N ILE A 42 5.65 28.44 -0.13
CA ILE A 42 5.01 27.74 1.01
C ILE A 42 5.79 26.46 1.34
N GLY A 43 6.03 26.22 2.64
CA GLY A 43 6.82 25.09 3.13
C GLY A 43 8.32 25.31 3.12
N ALA A 44 8.79 26.47 2.62
CA ALA A 44 10.17 26.90 2.82
C ALA A 44 10.51 26.97 4.30
N ASN A 45 11.70 26.47 4.66
CA ASN A 45 12.20 26.51 6.03
C ASN A 45 13.62 27.11 6.10
N ALA A 46 13.91 27.78 7.22
CA ALA A 46 15.23 28.21 7.62
C ALA A 46 15.51 27.67 9.02
N THR A 47 16.61 26.93 9.18
CA THR A 47 17.01 26.34 10.46
C THR A 47 18.22 27.06 11.01
N LEU A 48 18.11 27.56 12.24
CA LEU A 48 19.22 28.18 12.95
C LEU A 48 19.32 27.59 14.37
N LEU A 49 20.55 27.32 14.79
CA LEU A 49 20.85 26.81 16.12
C LEU A 49 20.93 27.98 17.09
N ASP A 50 20.14 27.94 18.17
CA ASP A 50 20.36 28.81 19.31
C ASP A 50 21.60 28.33 20.08
N PRO A 51 22.67 29.14 20.17
CA PRO A 51 23.94 28.72 20.75
C PRO A 51 23.90 28.56 22.27
N VAL A 52 22.85 29.01 22.96
CA VAL A 52 22.68 28.88 24.42
C VAL A 52 21.79 27.70 24.77
N THR A 53 20.67 27.52 24.06
CA THR A 53 19.73 26.42 24.33
C THR A 53 20.08 25.13 23.57
N ASN A 54 21.06 25.20 22.66
CA ASN A 54 21.47 24.10 21.76
C ASN A 54 20.28 23.48 20.99
N SER A 55 19.23 24.27 20.77
CA SER A 55 17.99 23.87 20.09
C SER A 55 17.91 24.49 18.70
N ASN A 56 17.43 23.73 17.72
CA ASN A 56 17.23 24.23 16.37
C ASN A 56 15.87 24.93 16.26
N ALA A 57 15.88 26.24 16.05
CA ALA A 57 14.70 27.00 15.65
C ALA A 57 14.55 26.93 14.13
N ILE A 58 13.43 26.38 13.68
CA ILE A 58 13.06 26.23 12.27
C ILE A 58 11.91 27.18 11.99
N LEU A 59 12.19 28.27 11.27
CA LEU A 59 11.19 29.18 10.74
C LEU A 59 10.60 28.57 9.47
N THR A 60 9.28 28.40 9.41
CA THR A 60 8.58 27.81 8.25
C THR A 60 7.54 28.78 7.69
N THR A 61 7.52 28.96 6.35
CA THR A 61 6.43 29.69 5.68
C THR A 61 5.19 28.81 5.61
N VAL A 62 4.13 29.22 6.30
CA VAL A 62 2.84 28.51 6.38
C VAL A 62 1.95 28.88 5.21
N ASP A 63 1.80 30.18 4.92
CA ASP A 63 0.98 30.65 3.80
C ASP A 63 1.39 32.07 3.39
N ILE A 64 0.90 32.51 2.23
CA ILE A 64 1.10 33.85 1.67
C ILE A 64 -0.24 34.35 1.15
N LYS A 65 -0.59 35.59 1.49
CA LYS A 65 -1.81 36.26 1.06
C LYS A 65 -1.50 37.37 0.05
N GLY A 66 -2.18 37.36 -1.10
CA GLY A 66 -2.10 38.42 -2.10
C GLY A 66 -3.03 39.62 -1.81
N GLN A 67 -2.86 40.72 -2.54
CA GLN A 67 -3.67 41.96 -2.40
C GLN A 67 -5.17 41.75 -2.63
N ASP A 68 -5.54 40.77 -3.46
CA ASP A 68 -6.93 40.41 -3.72
C ASP A 68 -7.56 39.56 -2.60
N GLY A 69 -6.77 39.24 -1.57
CA GLY A 69 -7.16 38.43 -0.43
C GLY A 69 -7.06 36.92 -0.66
N SER A 70 -6.60 36.48 -1.83
CA SER A 70 -6.36 35.06 -2.12
C SER A 70 -5.17 34.50 -1.33
N LEU A 71 -5.23 33.21 -0.98
CA LEU A 71 -4.16 32.49 -0.30
C LEU A 71 -3.42 31.58 -1.28
N ALA A 72 -2.09 31.54 -1.19
CA ALA A 72 -1.27 30.67 -2.02
C ALA A 72 -1.56 29.17 -1.78
N SER A 73 -1.98 28.77 -0.58
CA SER A 73 -2.42 27.41 -0.26
C SER A 73 -3.73 26.97 -0.96
N SER A 74 -4.55 27.90 -1.45
CA SER A 74 -5.85 27.61 -2.07
C SER A 74 -5.78 27.14 -3.53
N GLY A 75 -4.57 27.08 -4.11
CA GLY A 75 -4.35 26.57 -5.47
C GLY A 75 -4.81 27.48 -6.60
N ASP A 76 -4.96 28.79 -6.33
CA ASP A 76 -5.36 29.77 -7.34
C ASP A 76 -4.36 29.82 -8.53
N PRO A 77 -4.78 29.78 -9.80
CA PRO A 77 -3.87 29.84 -10.95
C PRO A 77 -2.97 31.09 -11.05
N ASP A 78 -3.19 32.14 -10.24
CA ASP A 78 -2.23 33.24 -10.04
C ASP A 78 -1.06 32.92 -9.08
N THR A 79 -0.89 31.65 -8.73
CA THR A 79 0.03 30.98 -7.79
C THR A 79 1.53 31.25 -7.87
N ASN A 80 2.05 32.19 -8.67
CA ASN A 80 3.45 32.60 -8.47
C ASN A 80 3.55 33.69 -7.39
N HIS A 81 2.98 33.45 -6.20
CA HIS A 81 3.37 34.17 -4.99
C HIS A 81 4.77 33.71 -4.58
N LEU A 82 5.74 34.00 -5.44
CA LEU A 82 7.14 33.72 -5.22
C LEU A 82 7.70 34.84 -4.37
N THR A 83 8.33 34.46 -3.27
CA THR A 83 9.33 35.30 -2.64
C THR A 83 10.43 35.54 -3.70
N ASN A 84 10.63 36.80 -4.05
CA ASN A 84 11.67 37.37 -4.93
C ASN A 84 12.44 36.42 -5.91
N SER A 85 12.08 36.42 -7.19
CA SER A 85 12.78 35.63 -8.22
C SER A 85 13.89 36.37 -9.02
N THR A 86 14.17 37.66 -8.76
CA THR A 86 15.02 38.47 -9.67
C THR A 86 16.15 39.28 -9.01
N GLY A 87 16.69 38.82 -7.88
CA GLY A 87 18.05 39.19 -7.43
C GLY A 87 18.22 40.57 -6.76
N ASN A 88 17.14 41.21 -6.30
CA ASN A 88 17.18 42.36 -5.37
C ASN A 88 16.29 42.07 -4.17
N ASN A 89 16.77 42.33 -2.95
CA ASN A 89 16.65 41.39 -1.83
C ASN A 89 15.69 41.83 -0.71
N ALA A 90 14.51 41.19 -0.67
CA ALA A 90 13.55 41.19 0.45
C ALA A 90 12.40 40.19 0.19
N LEU A 91 11.71 39.76 1.24
CA LEU A 91 10.42 39.04 1.18
C LEU A 91 9.30 40.00 0.74
N GLY A 92 9.22 40.31 -0.56
CA GLY A 92 8.07 40.98 -1.16
C GLY A 92 7.13 39.96 -1.81
N VAL A 93 5.84 40.02 -1.48
CA VAL A 93 4.80 39.20 -2.09
C VAL A 93 4.30 39.94 -3.33
N ASN A 94 4.21 39.28 -4.49
CA ASN A 94 3.62 39.92 -5.66
C ASN A 94 2.72 38.96 -6.42
N SER A 95 1.72 39.50 -7.14
CA SER A 95 0.84 38.72 -8.02
C SER A 95 1.38 38.70 -9.45
N ASN A 96 1.08 37.63 -10.19
CA ASN A 96 1.41 37.53 -11.62
C ASN A 96 0.65 38.52 -12.50
N LEU A 97 -0.57 38.91 -12.08
CA LEU A 97 -1.41 39.87 -12.81
C LEU A 97 -0.88 41.30 -12.71
N ASN A 98 -0.11 41.62 -11.67
CA ASN A 98 0.48 42.93 -11.48
C ASN A 98 1.88 42.85 -10.84
N PRO A 99 2.92 42.40 -11.58
CA PRO A 99 4.27 42.19 -11.05
C PRO A 99 5.02 43.48 -10.62
N GLY A 100 4.34 44.61 -10.56
CA GLY A 100 4.84 45.88 -10.03
C GLY A 100 4.06 46.45 -8.84
N GLY A 101 3.03 45.73 -8.32
CA GLY A 101 2.13 46.30 -7.32
C GLY A 101 1.47 47.59 -7.83
N TYR A 102 1.11 48.54 -6.97
CA TYR A 102 0.56 49.84 -7.39
C TYR A 102 1.52 50.72 -8.26
N SER A 103 2.68 50.21 -8.70
CA SER A 103 3.57 50.88 -9.66
C SER A 103 4.54 49.89 -10.37
N ASN A 104 5.83 50.21 -10.51
CA ASN A 104 6.88 49.33 -11.06
C ASN A 104 7.69 48.62 -9.93
N GLN A 105 7.08 48.47 -8.76
CA GLN A 105 7.71 48.06 -7.50
C GLN A 105 7.49 46.59 -7.27
N SER A 106 8.37 45.77 -7.84
CA SER A 106 8.18 44.33 -7.90
C SER A 106 8.43 43.57 -6.58
N ARG A 107 8.53 44.23 -5.42
CA ARG A 107 9.41 43.77 -4.32
C ARG A 107 9.08 44.20 -2.88
N ASP A 108 7.95 44.86 -2.63
CA ASP A 108 7.63 45.45 -1.32
C ASP A 108 6.28 44.92 -0.82
N PHE A 109 6.07 44.81 0.51
CA PHE A 109 4.74 44.54 1.07
C PHE A 109 3.79 45.68 0.69
N ASN A 110 2.61 45.35 0.18
CA ASN A 110 1.57 46.30 -0.16
C ASN A 110 0.35 46.14 0.76
N PRO A 111 -0.50 47.17 0.89
CA PRO A 111 -1.74 47.07 1.64
C PRO A 111 -2.58 45.84 1.20
N GLY A 112 -2.94 44.99 2.16
CA GLY A 112 -3.70 43.76 1.97
C GLY A 112 -2.88 42.48 1.74
N GLU A 113 -1.56 42.58 1.55
CA GLU A 113 -0.66 41.43 1.49
C GLU A 113 -0.25 40.96 2.89
N ALA A 114 -0.08 39.64 3.03
CA ALA A 114 0.38 39.07 4.29
C ALA A 114 1.32 37.87 4.10
N TRP A 115 2.20 37.66 5.07
CA TRP A 115 3.02 36.47 5.21
C TRP A 115 2.70 35.78 6.52
N THR A 116 2.35 34.50 6.42
CA THR A 116 2.06 33.65 7.58
C THR A 116 3.18 32.65 7.78
N PHE A 117 3.75 32.61 8.97
CA PHE A 117 4.87 31.75 9.33
C PHE A 117 4.72 31.14 10.73
N SER A 118 5.53 30.13 11.03
CA SER A 118 5.57 29.47 12.34
C SER A 118 6.97 28.98 12.69
N PHE A 119 7.17 28.56 13.94
CA PHE A 119 8.40 27.96 14.44
C PHE A 119 8.15 26.54 14.95
N ASN A 120 9.10 25.62 14.80
CA ASN A 120 9.00 24.26 15.33
C ASN A 120 9.15 24.15 16.86
N VAL A 121 9.64 25.21 17.52
CA VAL A 121 9.88 25.28 18.97
C VAL A 121 9.18 26.50 19.55
N GLU A 122 9.03 26.54 20.88
CA GLU A 122 8.59 27.76 21.55
C GLU A 122 9.66 28.84 21.38
N VAL A 123 9.24 30.01 20.91
CA VAL A 123 10.13 31.16 20.74
C VAL A 123 9.60 32.36 21.50
N LYS A 124 10.48 33.29 21.84
CA LYS A 124 10.11 34.66 22.20
C LYS A 124 10.48 35.56 21.04
N LEU A 125 9.51 36.33 20.57
CA LEU A 125 9.73 37.34 19.54
C LEU A 125 10.43 38.53 20.19
N GLU A 126 11.65 38.82 19.77
CA GLU A 126 12.49 39.87 20.39
C GLU A 126 12.46 41.15 19.56
N GLU A 127 12.88 41.06 18.30
CA GLU A 127 12.97 42.22 17.42
C GLU A 127 12.52 41.88 16.01
N LEU A 128 11.90 42.85 15.36
CA LEU A 128 11.56 42.79 13.94
C LEU A 128 12.03 44.06 13.27
N ASP A 129 12.86 43.95 12.24
CA ASP A 129 13.41 45.12 11.55
C ASP A 129 12.94 45.18 10.10
N PHE A 130 12.60 46.39 9.67
CA PHE A 130 12.26 46.66 8.28
C PHE A 130 13.14 47.74 7.66
N ALA A 131 13.42 47.61 6.36
CA ALA A 131 14.19 48.56 5.56
C ALA A 131 13.37 49.15 4.41
N GLY A 132 13.82 50.29 3.88
CA GLY A 132 13.38 50.87 2.60
C GLY A 132 12.14 51.77 2.64
N TRP A 133 11.67 52.18 3.82
CA TRP A 133 10.41 52.93 4.00
C TRP A 133 10.55 54.36 3.48
N THR A 134 9.55 54.83 2.74
CA THR A 134 9.55 56.19 2.15
C THR A 134 8.27 56.99 2.40
N GLY A 135 7.30 56.44 3.14
CA GLY A 135 6.00 57.02 3.47
C GLY A 135 5.35 56.33 4.69
N PRO A 136 4.22 56.87 5.22
CA PRO A 136 3.55 56.31 6.38
C PRO A 136 2.87 54.96 6.06
N ALA A 137 3.14 53.93 6.84
CA ALA A 137 2.62 52.58 6.65
C ALA A 137 2.14 51.97 7.98
N GLU A 138 1.14 51.10 7.91
CA GLU A 138 0.69 50.28 9.05
C GLU A 138 0.91 48.79 8.77
N ILE A 139 1.64 48.12 9.67
CA ILE A 139 1.84 46.67 9.66
C ILE A 139 1.26 46.09 10.94
N THR A 140 0.45 45.05 10.81
CA THR A 140 -0.12 44.31 11.93
C THR A 140 0.45 42.90 11.99
N LEU A 141 1.05 42.55 13.12
CA LEU A 141 1.32 41.17 13.50
C LEU A 141 0.13 40.63 14.28
N SER A 142 -0.39 39.47 13.87
CA SER A 142 -1.50 38.80 14.53
C SER A 142 -1.21 37.31 14.75
N SER A 143 -1.67 36.79 15.89
CA SER A 143 -1.56 35.38 16.25
C SER A 143 -2.59 35.05 17.32
N SER A 144 -2.87 33.77 17.54
CA SER A 144 -3.62 33.31 18.71
C SER A 144 -2.80 33.42 20.01
N ALA A 145 -1.47 33.52 19.92
CA ALA A 145 -0.57 33.55 21.07
C ALA A 145 -0.51 34.92 21.78
N PHE A 146 -0.84 36.01 21.09
CA PHE A 146 -0.70 37.36 21.62
C PHE A 146 -1.73 38.32 21.03
N THR A 147 -1.99 39.42 21.73
CA THR A 147 -2.80 40.52 21.19
C THR A 147 -2.09 41.18 20.03
N ASN A 148 -2.81 41.50 18.94
CA ASN A 148 -2.23 42.08 17.73
C ASN A 148 -1.27 43.24 18.05
N ILE A 149 -0.06 43.15 17.47
CA ILE A 149 0.96 44.18 17.56
C ILE A 149 0.84 45.00 16.29
N VAL A 150 0.36 46.24 16.44
CA VAL A 150 0.16 47.17 15.33
C VAL A 150 1.30 48.17 15.32
N PHE A 151 2.05 48.20 14.22
CA PHE A 151 3.12 49.13 13.96
C PHE A 151 2.64 50.21 12.99
N ASN A 152 2.79 51.47 13.39
CA ASN A 152 2.45 52.65 12.61
C ASN A 152 3.70 53.52 12.47
N ASP A 153 4.20 53.71 11.24
CA ASP A 153 5.25 54.70 10.97
C ASP A 153 4.65 56.01 10.47
N ASP A 154 5.17 57.13 10.96
CA ASP A 154 4.77 58.49 10.58
C ASP A 154 5.66 59.09 9.47
N GLY A 155 6.49 58.25 8.82
CA GLY A 155 7.34 58.60 7.70
C GLY A 155 8.79 58.91 8.08
N THR A 156 9.30 58.31 9.16
CA THR A 156 10.73 58.41 9.54
C THR A 156 11.46 57.10 9.26
N ALA A 157 12.44 57.15 8.35
CA ALA A 157 13.10 55.96 7.81
C ALA A 157 13.84 55.13 8.88
N GLU A 158 13.61 53.81 8.81
CA GLU A 158 14.25 52.71 9.56
C GLU A 158 13.84 52.61 11.03
N GLY A 159 13.20 51.49 11.38
CA GLY A 159 12.79 51.20 12.75
C GLY A 159 12.85 49.70 13.05
N THR A 160 13.82 49.30 13.87
CA THR A 160 13.77 48.03 14.58
C THR A 160 12.64 48.11 15.61
N LEU A 161 11.65 47.23 15.47
CA LEU A 161 10.53 47.09 16.38
C LEU A 161 10.89 46.09 17.48
N ASP A 162 10.86 46.56 18.73
CA ASP A 162 10.91 45.70 19.91
C ASP A 162 9.54 45.01 20.07
N LEU A 163 9.56 43.68 20.08
CA LEU A 163 8.38 42.82 20.24
C LEU A 163 8.18 42.37 21.70
N GLY A 164 8.99 42.88 22.64
CA GLY A 164 8.80 42.71 24.08
C GLY A 164 8.99 41.28 24.59
N SER A 165 9.78 40.46 23.89
CA SER A 165 9.97 39.04 24.18
C SER A 165 8.66 38.24 24.20
N THR A 166 7.77 38.53 23.24
CA THR A 166 6.43 37.91 23.17
C THR A 166 6.53 36.40 22.91
N VAL A 167 6.01 35.59 23.82
CA VAL A 167 6.07 34.11 23.73
C VAL A 167 5.12 33.59 22.65
N VAL A 168 5.62 32.67 21.83
CA VAL A 168 4.85 31.97 20.79
C VAL A 168 5.12 30.47 20.91
N PRO A 169 4.08 29.64 21.20
CA PRO A 169 4.24 28.20 21.27
C PRO A 169 4.64 27.56 19.93
N PRO A 170 5.20 26.34 19.94
CA PRO A 170 5.53 25.60 18.73
C PRO A 170 4.35 25.52 17.75
N ASN A 171 4.65 25.61 16.46
CA ASN A 171 3.75 25.50 15.32
C ASN A 171 2.56 26.49 15.32
N THR A 172 2.59 27.50 16.18
CA THR A 172 1.54 28.53 16.24
C THR A 172 1.73 29.55 15.11
N PRO A 173 0.77 29.72 14.18
CA PRO A 173 0.92 30.68 13.09
C PRO A 173 0.97 32.13 13.56
N ILE A 174 1.87 32.90 12.95
CA ILE A 174 1.98 34.36 13.06
C ILE A 174 1.73 34.93 11.67
N THR A 175 0.78 35.85 11.55
CA THR A 175 0.48 36.55 10.30
C THR A 175 0.97 37.98 10.42
N MET A 176 1.86 38.37 9.50
CA MET A 176 2.28 39.76 9.30
C MET A 176 1.54 40.31 8.08
N GLU A 177 0.70 41.32 8.27
CA GLU A 177 -0.12 41.93 7.22
C GLU A 177 0.09 43.45 7.17
N MET A 178 0.19 44.03 5.98
CA MET A 178 0.14 45.48 5.82
C MET A 178 -1.31 45.95 5.72
N THR A 179 -1.77 46.75 6.67
CA THR A 179 -3.21 46.98 6.93
C THR A 179 -3.76 48.33 6.46
N SER A 180 -2.92 49.32 6.12
CA SER A 180 -3.39 50.62 5.59
C SER A 180 -2.55 51.14 4.41
N ASP A 181 -3.18 51.98 3.58
CA ASP A 181 -2.66 52.64 2.37
C ASP A 181 -2.66 54.17 2.64
N ASP A 182 -1.53 54.86 2.48
CA ASP A 182 -1.56 56.32 2.37
C ASP A 182 -2.22 56.69 1.04
N THR A 183 -3.33 57.43 1.16
CA THR A 183 -4.26 57.89 0.13
C THR A 183 -3.70 58.55 -1.15
N GLU A 184 -2.38 58.58 -1.40
CA GLU A 184 -1.75 59.08 -2.61
C GLU A 184 -0.59 58.19 -3.15
N GLY A 185 -0.78 56.87 -3.20
CA GLY A 185 -0.18 56.02 -4.25
C GLY A 185 1.35 55.97 -4.34
N ASN A 186 2.06 55.97 -3.22
CA ASN A 186 3.50 55.70 -3.16
C ASN A 186 3.92 55.12 -1.81
N ASP A 187 3.34 53.99 -1.40
CA ASP A 187 3.92 53.18 -0.32
C ASP A 187 5.11 52.38 -0.89
N THR A 188 6.23 53.07 -1.07
CA THR A 188 7.40 52.51 -1.76
C THR A 188 8.38 51.96 -0.72
N GLY A 189 8.66 50.66 -0.77
CA GLY A 189 9.90 50.11 -0.23
C GLY A 189 9.87 49.36 1.10
N VAL A 190 8.72 49.03 1.71
CA VAL A 190 8.68 48.25 2.97
C VAL A 190 9.19 46.82 2.75
N ARG A 191 10.31 46.49 3.40
CA ARG A 191 10.99 45.20 3.27
C ARG A 191 11.36 44.65 4.63
N LEU A 192 11.12 43.36 4.85
CA LEU A 192 11.58 42.70 6.06
C LEU A 192 13.10 42.49 5.99
N SER A 193 13.84 43.05 6.94
CA SER A 193 15.30 42.95 7.03
C SER A 193 15.71 41.71 7.83
N TYR A 194 15.19 41.60 9.06
CA TYR A 194 15.43 40.45 9.92
C TYR A 194 14.30 40.27 10.92
N LEU A 195 14.14 39.03 11.37
CA LEU A 195 13.34 38.66 12.53
C LEU A 195 14.26 38.01 13.55
N LYS A 196 14.34 38.62 14.72
CA LYS A 196 15.10 38.10 15.85
C LYS A 196 14.15 37.44 16.84
N VAL A 197 14.49 36.22 17.21
CA VAL A 197 13.80 35.46 18.24
C VAL A 197 14.83 34.90 19.21
N SER A 198 14.46 34.72 20.46
CA SER A 198 15.16 33.75 21.31
C SER A 198 14.35 32.45 21.27
N ALA A 199 15.02 31.30 21.19
CA ALA A 199 14.31 30.08 21.56
C ALA A 199 14.00 30.24 23.06
N SER A 200 12.76 29.97 23.46
CA SER A 200 12.57 29.65 24.86
C SER A 200 13.51 28.48 25.13
N ALA A 201 14.24 28.49 26.24
CA ALA A 201 14.99 27.30 26.60
C ALA A 201 14.01 26.12 26.51
N PRO A 202 14.41 24.95 25.95
CA PRO A 202 13.63 23.75 26.22
C PRO A 202 13.36 23.76 27.73
N PRO A 203 12.14 23.39 28.19
CA PRO A 203 11.78 23.45 29.60
C PRO A 203 13.01 23.03 30.39
N SER A 204 13.57 23.97 31.15
CA SER A 204 14.88 23.81 31.78
C SER A 204 14.93 22.41 32.34
N ASP A 205 15.94 21.57 32.00
CA ASP A 205 16.11 20.21 32.53
C ASP A 205 15.60 20.24 33.96
N GLY A 206 14.36 19.79 34.15
CA GLY A 206 13.70 20.12 35.39
C GLY A 206 14.47 19.40 36.49
N ALA A 207 14.30 19.81 37.73
CA ALA A 207 15.04 19.18 38.81
C ALA A 207 14.90 17.66 38.71
N ASN A 208 16.02 16.93 38.83
CA ASN A 208 15.99 15.48 38.87
C ASN A 208 15.52 15.07 40.27
N LEU A 209 14.25 14.70 40.37
CA LEU A 209 13.59 14.36 41.60
C LEU A 209 13.43 12.85 41.74
N THR A 210 13.56 12.33 42.95
CA THR A 210 13.13 10.98 43.31
C THR A 210 11.82 11.05 44.08
N TYR A 211 10.81 10.26 43.71
CA TYR A 211 9.56 10.22 44.45
C TYR A 211 9.75 9.64 45.86
N ASN A 212 9.16 10.29 46.86
CA ASN A 212 9.24 9.90 48.28
C ASN A 212 7.89 10.12 49.00
N GLY A 213 6.77 10.09 48.26
CA GLY A 213 5.43 10.31 48.80
C GLY A 213 4.80 9.11 49.50
N GLY A 214 5.38 7.91 49.32
CA GLY A 214 4.77 6.65 49.75
C GLY A 214 3.49 6.29 48.99
N ASP A 215 2.83 5.22 49.43
CA ASP A 215 1.59 4.72 48.81
C ASP A 215 0.39 5.64 49.09
N GLY A 216 -0.38 5.91 48.04
CA GLY A 216 -1.52 6.83 48.05
C GLY A 216 -1.11 8.31 48.11
N GLY A 217 0.16 8.62 47.84
CA GLY A 217 0.65 9.98 47.84
C GLY A 217 0.12 10.77 46.64
N ALA A 218 -0.37 11.98 46.90
CA ALA A 218 -0.83 12.88 45.84
C ALA A 218 0.37 13.47 45.10
N TRP A 219 0.46 13.29 43.77
CA TRP A 219 1.41 14.03 42.95
C TRP A 219 0.81 15.40 42.66
N ASP A 220 1.31 16.43 43.35
CA ASP A 220 0.89 17.82 43.23
C ASP A 220 2.11 18.77 43.34
N THR A 221 1.91 20.07 43.13
CA THR A 221 2.98 21.08 43.16
C THR A 221 3.19 21.72 44.54
N ALA A 222 2.46 21.30 45.57
CA ALA A 222 2.42 21.93 46.90
C ALA A 222 3.01 21.04 48.00
N THR A 223 2.93 19.72 47.83
CA THR A 223 3.36 18.70 48.76
C THR A 223 4.84 18.39 48.49
N ALA A 224 5.65 18.36 49.55
CA ALA A 224 7.07 18.05 49.44
C ALA A 224 7.30 16.52 49.47
N ASN A 225 6.68 15.80 48.53
CA ASN A 225 6.73 14.35 48.38
C ASN A 225 7.83 13.88 47.42
N PHE A 226 8.78 14.75 47.08
CA PHE A 226 9.92 14.44 46.24
C PHE A 226 11.23 14.70 46.99
N LEU A 227 12.31 14.08 46.54
CA LEU A 227 13.67 14.38 46.96
C LEU A 227 14.42 14.95 45.77
N ASN A 228 14.93 16.18 45.90
CA ASN A 228 16.01 16.64 45.05
C ASN A 228 17.30 16.17 45.72
N GLU A 229 17.95 15.16 45.14
CA GLU A 229 19.00 14.37 45.76
C GLU A 229 18.56 13.74 47.10
N SER A 230 18.82 14.38 48.23
CA SER A 230 18.43 13.93 49.58
C SER A 230 17.59 14.96 50.33
N THR A 231 17.24 16.07 49.68
CA THR A 231 16.48 17.16 50.28
C THR A 231 15.02 17.10 49.84
N PRO A 232 14.05 17.09 50.78
CA PRO A 232 12.63 17.19 50.43
C PRO A 232 12.36 18.42 49.56
N SER A 233 11.69 18.17 48.43
CA SER A 233 11.33 19.16 47.42
C SER A 233 9.87 18.98 47.03
N VAL A 234 9.27 20.06 46.55
CA VAL A 234 8.01 20.01 45.77
C VAL A 234 8.35 19.75 44.31
N PHE A 235 7.38 19.23 43.57
CA PHE A 235 7.46 19.10 42.12
C PHE A 235 7.08 20.42 41.43
N ALA A 236 7.81 20.78 40.38
CA ALA A 236 7.45 21.80 39.42
C ALA A 236 7.24 21.18 38.04
N THR A 237 6.36 21.80 37.24
CA THR A 237 6.15 21.40 35.84
C THR A 237 7.48 21.36 35.07
N GLY A 238 7.73 20.26 34.36
CA GLY A 238 8.97 20.01 33.63
C GLY A 238 10.05 19.28 34.45
N ASP A 239 9.88 19.10 35.76
CA ASP A 239 10.80 18.28 36.57
C ASP A 239 10.87 16.84 36.07
N ASN A 240 12.09 16.28 36.06
CA ASN A 240 12.33 14.87 35.79
C ASN A 240 12.06 14.09 37.08
N VAL A 241 11.34 12.98 36.98
CA VAL A 241 10.98 12.20 38.17
C VAL A 241 11.43 10.76 38.03
N THR A 242 12.11 10.26 39.05
CA THR A 242 12.54 8.88 39.18
C THR A 242 11.73 8.18 40.27
N PHE A 243 11.20 7.00 39.97
CA PHE A 243 10.64 6.04 40.91
C PHE A 243 11.60 4.85 41.02
N ASP A 244 12.22 4.68 42.19
CA ASP A 244 13.20 3.61 42.46
C ASP A 244 12.64 2.50 43.35
N SER A 245 11.35 2.57 43.65
CA SER A 245 10.60 1.64 44.49
C SER A 245 9.12 1.65 44.10
N SER A 246 8.39 0.61 44.50
CA SER A 246 6.94 0.54 44.30
C SER A 246 6.23 1.71 44.97
N ALA A 247 5.21 2.26 44.32
CA ALA A 247 4.40 3.34 44.85
C ALA A 247 3.00 3.35 44.23
N GLU A 248 1.99 3.71 45.00
CA GLU A 248 0.69 4.11 44.47
C GLU A 248 0.60 5.65 44.44
N VAL A 249 0.46 6.23 43.24
CA VAL A 249 0.57 7.66 43.00
C VAL A 249 -0.74 8.19 42.43
N VAL A 250 -1.31 9.19 43.10
CA VAL A 250 -2.59 9.80 42.71
C VAL A 250 -2.32 11.19 42.11
N LEU A 251 -2.48 11.30 40.80
CA LEU A 251 -2.31 12.54 40.03
C LEU A 251 -3.49 13.49 40.29
N THR A 252 -3.20 14.78 40.49
CA THR A 252 -4.30 15.76 40.66
C THR A 252 -5.16 15.88 39.40
N ASN A 253 -6.44 16.24 39.57
CA ASN A 253 -7.36 16.48 38.45
C ASN A 253 -6.92 17.59 37.48
N ALA A 254 -5.99 18.46 37.88
CA ALA A 254 -5.42 19.48 37.00
C ALA A 254 -4.43 18.89 35.98
N GLY A 255 -4.04 17.64 36.15
CA GLY A 255 -2.99 16.97 35.39
C GLY A 255 -1.59 17.28 35.90
N ILE A 256 -0.63 16.49 35.47
CA ILE A 256 0.81 16.63 35.74
C ILE A 256 1.55 16.67 34.41
N VAL A 257 2.47 17.63 34.29
CA VAL A 257 3.37 17.76 33.14
C VAL A 257 4.80 17.65 33.67
N ALA A 258 5.40 16.48 33.52
CA ALA A 258 6.78 16.18 33.88
C ALA A 258 7.72 16.35 32.67
N GLY A 259 9.03 16.42 32.90
CA GLY A 259 10.04 16.31 31.85
C GLY A 259 10.19 14.85 31.42
N ALA A 260 11.16 14.13 31.98
CA ALA A 260 11.32 12.70 31.83
C ALA A 260 10.87 11.92 33.08
N LEU A 261 10.09 10.87 32.88
CA LEU A 261 9.68 9.92 33.90
C LEU A 261 10.53 8.65 33.81
N HIS A 262 11.23 8.31 34.88
CA HIS A 262 12.06 7.12 34.97
C HIS A 262 11.52 6.20 36.06
N THR A 263 11.40 4.92 35.77
CA THR A 263 11.14 3.90 36.78
C THR A 263 12.24 2.85 36.72
N THR A 264 12.91 2.63 37.84
CA THR A 264 14.05 1.72 37.94
C THR A 264 13.98 0.98 39.27
N HIS A 265 13.20 -0.09 39.32
CA HIS A 265 13.02 -0.91 40.51
C HIS A 265 12.99 -2.40 40.16
N ASP A 266 13.50 -3.23 41.07
CA ASP A 266 13.66 -4.68 40.83
C ASP A 266 12.39 -5.50 41.09
N SER A 267 11.37 -4.92 41.75
CA SER A 267 10.13 -5.64 42.07
C SER A 267 9.00 -4.70 42.52
N GLY A 268 7.75 -5.17 42.40
CA GLY A 268 6.57 -4.38 42.76
C GLY A 268 6.14 -3.44 41.64
N THR A 269 5.11 -2.64 41.90
CA THR A 269 4.45 -1.82 40.87
C THR A 269 4.46 -0.35 41.27
N VAL A 270 4.77 0.54 40.33
CA VAL A 270 4.44 1.96 40.41
C VAL A 270 3.12 2.17 39.69
N THR A 271 2.06 2.53 40.42
CA THR A 271 0.72 2.70 39.85
C THR A 271 0.38 4.18 39.77
N PHE A 272 0.02 4.66 38.59
CA PHE A 272 -0.46 6.02 38.35
C PHE A 272 -1.98 5.98 38.16
N SER A 273 -2.69 6.83 38.90
CA SER A 273 -4.15 6.97 38.82
C SER A 273 -4.55 8.45 38.94
N GLY A 274 -5.79 8.79 38.59
CA GLY A 274 -6.32 10.15 38.76
C GLY A 274 -6.32 10.97 37.47
N GLY A 275 -5.76 12.19 37.51
CA GLY A 275 -5.74 13.11 36.37
C GLY A 275 -4.77 12.72 35.25
N LEU A 276 -4.70 13.57 34.22
CA LEU A 276 -3.81 13.40 33.05
C LEU A 276 -2.33 13.43 33.45
N LEU A 277 -1.53 12.50 32.94
CA LEU A 277 -0.08 12.54 33.00
C LEU A 277 0.50 12.87 31.64
N THR A 278 1.38 13.86 31.56
CA THR A 278 2.14 14.19 30.35
C THR A 278 3.61 14.25 30.69
N ALA A 279 4.45 13.67 29.84
CA ALA A 279 5.91 13.78 29.94
C ALA A 279 6.57 13.65 28.56
N ASP A 280 7.79 14.18 28.42
CA ASP A 280 8.60 14.01 27.22
C ASP A 280 8.93 12.52 27.01
N SER A 281 9.23 11.80 28.10
CA SER A 281 9.45 10.36 28.03
C SER A 281 9.01 9.58 29.26
N LEU A 282 8.63 8.33 29.03
CA LEU A 282 8.54 7.28 30.05
C LEU A 282 9.63 6.25 29.78
N ASN A 283 10.56 6.08 30.73
CA ASN A 283 11.64 5.10 30.69
C ASN A 283 11.45 4.07 31.79
N VAL A 284 10.96 2.89 31.42
CA VAL A 284 10.80 1.74 32.30
C VAL A 284 12.03 0.85 32.20
N SER A 285 12.63 0.55 33.34
CA SER A 285 13.77 -0.37 33.43
C SER A 285 13.78 -1.13 34.75
N GLY A 286 14.59 -2.18 34.83
CA GLY A 286 14.61 -3.10 35.97
C GLY A 286 13.68 -4.29 35.75
N PHE A 287 13.09 -4.83 36.82
CA PHE A 287 12.17 -5.98 36.77
C PHE A 287 10.80 -5.71 37.39
N GLY A 288 10.59 -4.49 37.91
CA GLY A 288 9.31 -4.03 38.42
C GLY A 288 8.34 -3.61 37.33
N ALA A 289 7.10 -3.36 37.73
CA ALA A 289 6.02 -2.93 36.86
C ALA A 289 5.71 -1.43 36.99
N VAL A 290 5.19 -0.84 35.93
CA VAL A 290 4.50 0.46 35.90
C VAL A 290 3.08 0.23 35.43
N ALA A 291 2.09 0.59 36.23
CA ALA A 291 0.69 0.49 35.89
C ALA A 291 0.08 1.87 35.64
N LEU A 292 -0.53 2.06 34.47
CA LEU A 292 -1.25 3.26 34.08
C LEU A 292 -2.76 2.99 34.18
N GLU A 293 -3.40 3.62 35.16
CA GLU A 293 -4.86 3.60 35.42
C GLU A 293 -5.47 4.99 35.15
N ASN A 294 -4.76 5.83 34.40
CA ASN A 294 -5.14 7.18 34.00
C ASN A 294 -4.77 7.45 32.53
N ASP A 295 -5.28 8.54 31.98
CA ASP A 295 -4.83 9.04 30.67
C ASP A 295 -3.38 9.53 30.78
N SER A 296 -2.51 9.00 29.93
CA SER A 296 -1.07 9.26 29.90
C SER A 296 -0.60 9.55 28.48
N LEU A 297 0.11 10.67 28.30
CA LEU A 297 0.63 11.15 27.02
C LEU A 297 2.15 11.27 27.10
N PHE A 298 2.86 10.49 26.30
CA PHE A 298 4.33 10.56 26.21
C PHE A 298 4.78 10.80 24.78
N GLU A 299 5.84 11.55 24.55
CA GLU A 299 6.44 11.59 23.21
C GLU A 299 7.13 10.25 22.93
N ILE A 300 7.93 9.77 23.90
CA ILE A 300 8.67 8.51 23.77
C ILE A 300 8.38 7.61 24.97
N THR A 301 8.07 6.34 24.70
CA THR A 301 8.01 5.30 25.73
C THR A 301 9.10 4.26 25.47
N VAL A 302 9.98 4.06 26.44
CA VAL A 302 11.03 3.04 26.41
C VAL A 302 10.76 2.04 27.52
N VAL A 303 10.67 0.77 27.17
CA VAL A 303 10.62 -0.34 28.12
C VAL A 303 11.86 -1.19 27.87
N ALA A 304 12.87 -1.00 28.71
CA ALA A 304 14.14 -1.72 28.68
C ALA A 304 14.21 -2.65 29.89
N GLY A 305 13.59 -3.82 29.73
CA GLY A 305 13.21 -4.68 30.85
C GLY A 305 12.01 -4.13 31.62
N GLY A 306 11.53 -4.91 32.58
CA GLY A 306 10.38 -4.58 33.40
C GLY A 306 9.05 -4.75 32.65
N ILE A 307 7.99 -4.29 33.29
CA ILE A 307 6.60 -4.48 32.84
C ILE A 307 5.91 -3.12 32.74
N LEU A 308 5.27 -2.84 31.60
CA LEU A 308 4.36 -1.69 31.45
C LEU A 308 2.93 -2.22 31.33
N GLU A 309 2.06 -1.86 32.26
CA GLU A 309 0.65 -2.23 32.27
C GLU A 309 -0.23 -1.01 31.96
N VAL A 310 -1.19 -1.16 31.06
CA VAL A 310 -2.30 -0.22 30.88
C VAL A 310 -3.58 -0.97 31.20
N ARG A 311 -4.34 -0.48 32.19
CA ARG A 311 -5.47 -1.22 32.76
C ARG A 311 -6.50 -0.28 33.40
N ASP A 312 -7.63 -0.85 33.83
CA ASP A 312 -8.65 -0.17 34.66
C ASP A 312 -9.13 1.19 34.11
N GLY A 313 -9.23 1.32 32.78
CA GLY A 313 -9.66 2.55 32.10
C GLY A 313 -8.53 3.50 31.72
N GLY A 314 -7.28 3.16 32.02
CA GLY A 314 -6.11 3.93 31.61
C GLY A 314 -5.92 3.94 30.09
N VAL A 315 -5.40 5.05 29.58
CA VAL A 315 -5.11 5.24 28.16
C VAL A 315 -3.67 5.72 28.02
N LEU A 316 -2.84 4.97 27.32
CA LEU A 316 -1.49 5.38 26.94
C LEU A 316 -1.48 5.85 25.49
N THR A 317 -1.13 7.11 25.25
CA THR A 317 -0.76 7.59 23.90
C THR A 317 0.73 7.88 23.88
N THR A 318 1.43 7.33 22.90
CA THR A 318 2.86 7.57 22.69
C THR A 318 3.20 7.76 21.22
N ASP A 319 4.14 8.65 20.91
CA ASP A 319 4.57 8.83 19.52
C ASP A 319 5.58 7.76 19.10
N SER A 320 6.37 7.21 20.01
CA SER A 320 7.28 6.11 19.72
C SER A 320 7.40 5.14 20.88
N LEU A 321 7.49 3.85 20.54
CA LEU A 321 7.64 2.77 21.52
C LEU A 321 8.94 2.00 21.25
N ALA A 322 9.84 1.94 22.23
CA ALA A 322 11.06 1.14 22.14
C ALA A 322 11.04 0.03 23.19
N LEU A 323 11.26 -1.20 22.76
CA LEU A 323 11.11 -2.42 23.57
C LEU A 323 12.41 -3.23 23.53
N SER A 324 13.01 -3.53 24.68
CA SER A 324 14.26 -4.29 24.75
C SER A 324 14.40 -5.02 26.09
N GLU A 325 15.47 -5.82 26.21
CA GLU A 325 15.89 -6.49 27.45
C GLU A 325 14.81 -7.41 28.07
N ASN A 326 14.02 -8.12 27.26
CA ASN A 326 12.86 -8.92 27.68
C ASN A 326 11.73 -8.09 28.30
N SER A 327 11.48 -6.90 27.77
CA SER A 327 10.37 -6.04 28.17
C SER A 327 9.02 -6.74 28.00
N GLU A 328 8.09 -6.46 28.90
CA GLU A 328 6.70 -6.87 28.84
C GLU A 328 5.78 -5.65 28.78
N VAL A 329 4.84 -5.63 27.83
CA VAL A 329 3.77 -4.61 27.78
C VAL A 329 2.42 -5.32 27.81
N ASN A 330 1.60 -4.93 28.79
CA ASN A 330 0.33 -5.55 29.11
C ASN A 330 -0.80 -4.54 28.91
N ILE A 331 -1.59 -4.74 27.86
CA ILE A 331 -2.85 -4.03 27.65
C ILE A 331 -3.96 -4.92 28.18
N LEU A 332 -4.25 -4.75 29.47
CA LEU A 332 -5.23 -5.55 30.20
C LEU A 332 -6.65 -5.04 29.93
N THR A 333 -7.67 -5.79 30.36
CA THR A 333 -9.08 -5.42 30.18
C THR A 333 -9.36 -3.98 30.63
N GLY A 334 -10.01 -3.20 29.77
CA GLY A 334 -10.30 -1.79 30.00
C GLY A 334 -9.13 -0.82 29.79
N GLY A 335 -7.91 -1.30 29.54
CA GLY A 335 -6.77 -0.47 29.15
C GLY A 335 -6.72 -0.23 27.63
N GLN A 336 -6.18 0.91 27.22
CA GLN A 336 -6.01 1.24 25.80
C GLN A 336 -4.62 1.82 25.54
N MET A 337 -3.99 1.43 24.43
CA MET A 337 -2.73 2.01 24.00
C MET A 337 -2.78 2.41 22.52
N LEU A 338 -2.29 3.61 22.24
CA LEU A 338 -2.15 4.18 20.91
C LEU A 338 -0.67 4.54 20.68
N VAL A 339 -0.08 3.97 19.63
CA VAL A 339 1.27 4.31 19.17
C VAL A 339 1.15 5.06 17.84
N ASN A 340 1.46 6.36 17.83
CA ASN A 340 1.28 7.20 16.63
C ASN A 340 2.40 7.03 15.59
N GLY A 341 3.60 6.64 16.03
CA GLY A 341 4.78 6.51 15.19
C GLY A 341 5.33 5.09 15.15
N VAL A 342 6.65 4.96 15.32
CA VAL A 342 7.37 3.69 15.08
C VAL A 342 7.48 2.90 16.38
N THR A 343 7.34 1.57 16.26
CA THR A 343 7.74 0.64 17.31
C THR A 343 9.10 0.05 16.96
N VAL A 344 10.05 0.13 17.88
CA VAL A 344 11.41 -0.41 17.73
C VAL A 344 11.59 -1.59 18.67
N LEU A 345 11.89 -2.75 18.10
CA LEU A 345 12.33 -3.92 18.86
C LEU A 345 13.87 -3.89 18.97
N GLY A 346 14.36 -3.62 20.18
CA GLY A 346 15.76 -3.68 20.60
C GLY A 346 16.21 -5.11 20.89
N ASP A 347 17.14 -5.34 21.82
CA ASP A 347 17.69 -6.67 22.05
C ASP A 347 16.90 -7.53 23.06
N GLN A 348 17.17 -8.85 23.05
CA GLN A 348 16.61 -9.83 24.00
C GLN A 348 15.08 -10.01 23.99
N GLY A 349 14.39 -9.59 22.94
CA GLY A 349 12.97 -9.89 22.74
C GLY A 349 11.98 -9.13 23.61
N THR A 350 10.71 -9.39 23.35
CA THR A 350 9.57 -8.64 23.90
C THR A 350 8.33 -9.52 24.00
N LEU A 351 7.56 -9.36 25.07
CA LEU A 351 6.21 -9.89 25.23
C LEU A 351 5.18 -8.75 25.17
N LEU A 352 4.17 -8.89 24.32
CA LEU A 352 2.97 -8.05 24.33
C LEU A 352 1.76 -8.89 24.73
N ASN A 353 1.27 -8.70 25.95
CA ASN A 353 -0.02 -9.23 26.36
C ASN A 353 -1.12 -8.23 25.96
N VAL A 354 -2.03 -8.63 25.08
CA VAL A 354 -3.11 -7.79 24.57
C VAL A 354 -4.43 -8.50 24.79
N GLU A 355 -5.19 -8.06 25.79
CA GLU A 355 -6.49 -8.65 26.15
C GLU A 355 -7.66 -8.10 25.32
N GLU A 356 -7.52 -6.91 24.74
CA GLU A 356 -8.55 -6.30 23.87
C GLU A 356 -8.05 -6.07 22.45
N SER A 357 -7.37 -4.95 22.21
CA SER A 357 -6.80 -4.64 20.90
C SER A 357 -5.64 -3.66 21.03
N LEU A 358 -4.62 -3.85 20.19
CA LEU A 358 -3.50 -2.93 20.04
C LEU A 358 -3.18 -2.81 18.56
N THR A 359 -3.02 -1.58 18.07
CA THR A 359 -2.54 -1.35 16.70
C THR A 359 -1.13 -0.79 16.77
N LEU A 360 -0.22 -1.45 16.08
CA LEU A 360 1.13 -0.97 15.84
C LEU A 360 1.25 -0.63 14.35
N GLY A 361 1.87 0.52 14.06
CA GLY A 361 2.24 0.92 12.72
C GLY A 361 3.41 0.08 12.20
N ASN A 362 4.52 0.73 11.89
CA ASN A 362 5.73 0.03 11.48
C ASN A 362 6.47 -0.52 12.71
N VAL A 363 6.68 -1.84 12.75
CA VAL A 363 7.50 -2.50 13.77
C VAL A 363 8.88 -2.77 13.19
N THR A 364 9.84 -1.92 13.54
CA THR A 364 11.24 -2.05 13.15
C THR A 364 12.00 -2.94 14.11
N ASN A 365 13.05 -3.58 13.61
CA ASN A 365 13.87 -4.50 14.37
C ASN A 365 15.33 -4.08 14.23
N ASP A 366 16.05 -3.91 15.33
CA ASP A 366 17.43 -3.41 15.26
C ASP A 366 18.46 -4.52 15.20
N ILE A 367 18.05 -5.78 15.47
CA ILE A 367 18.95 -6.93 15.50
C ILE A 367 18.35 -8.19 14.83
N PRO A 368 19.16 -9.02 14.16
CA PRO A 368 18.69 -10.31 13.66
C PRO A 368 18.22 -11.23 14.79
N SER A 369 17.18 -12.05 14.52
CA SER A 369 16.70 -13.09 15.44
C SER A 369 16.12 -12.57 16.75
N ASN A 370 15.52 -11.40 16.71
CA ASN A 370 14.76 -10.88 17.84
C ASN A 370 13.51 -11.72 18.09
N PHE A 371 13.00 -11.69 19.32
CA PHE A 371 11.86 -12.50 19.72
C PHE A 371 10.67 -11.62 20.06
N PHE A 372 9.51 -11.92 19.51
CA PHE A 372 8.32 -11.11 19.69
C PHE A 372 7.12 -12.01 19.98
N ILE A 373 6.65 -11.99 21.22
CA ILE A 373 5.54 -12.81 21.66
C ILE A 373 4.28 -11.95 21.70
N LYS A 374 3.24 -12.40 21.03
CA LYS A 374 1.88 -11.94 21.24
C LYS A 374 1.17 -12.92 22.17
N ASP A 375 0.68 -12.42 23.30
CA ASP A 375 -0.15 -13.15 24.28
C ASP A 375 -1.47 -12.40 24.54
N GLY A 376 -2.40 -13.01 25.28
CA GLY A 376 -3.72 -12.47 25.62
C GLY A 376 -4.78 -12.69 24.53
N ALA A 377 -6.05 -12.72 24.94
CA ALA A 377 -7.17 -13.10 24.08
C ALA A 377 -7.49 -12.11 22.94
N GLY A 378 -6.97 -10.88 23.03
CA GLY A 378 -7.25 -9.79 22.11
C GLY A 378 -6.47 -9.86 20.79
N THR A 379 -6.66 -8.80 19.99
CA THR A 379 -6.09 -8.70 18.63
C THR A 379 -4.94 -7.70 18.58
N LEU A 380 -3.79 -8.11 18.04
CA LEU A 380 -2.70 -7.23 17.66
C LEU A 380 -2.76 -6.93 16.16
N PHE A 381 -2.97 -5.67 15.79
CA PHE A 381 -2.91 -5.21 14.40
C PHE A 381 -1.49 -4.73 14.08
N LEU A 382 -0.94 -5.23 12.97
CA LEU A 382 0.33 -4.81 12.39
C LEU A 382 0.04 -4.13 11.05
N ASP A 383 -0.06 -2.80 11.06
CA ASP A 383 -0.56 -2.04 9.92
C ASP A 383 0.50 -1.69 8.87
N ASP A 384 1.78 -1.67 9.23
CA ASP A 384 2.88 -1.31 8.30
C ASP A 384 3.99 -2.36 8.16
N GLY A 385 3.77 -3.56 8.73
CA GLY A 385 4.65 -4.72 8.60
C GLY A 385 5.46 -5.04 9.85
N LEU A 386 6.22 -6.14 9.78
CA LEU A 386 7.09 -6.63 10.85
C LEU A 386 8.46 -6.98 10.28
N GLY A 387 9.46 -6.18 10.65
CA GLY A 387 10.82 -6.33 10.13
C GLY A 387 10.95 -6.03 8.63
N SER A 388 12.17 -6.01 8.12
CA SER A 388 12.48 -5.79 6.71
C SER A 388 13.74 -6.56 6.30
N GLN A 389 14.05 -6.62 5.00
CA GLN A 389 15.35 -7.16 4.56
C GLN A 389 16.56 -6.37 5.09
N THR A 390 16.37 -5.09 5.44
CA THR A 390 17.41 -4.23 6.01
C THR A 390 17.51 -4.30 7.54
N THR A 391 16.38 -4.50 8.22
CA THR A 391 16.25 -4.54 9.68
C THR A 391 16.26 -5.98 10.25
N GLY A 392 16.15 -6.97 9.38
CA GLY A 392 16.21 -8.39 9.72
C GLY A 392 14.85 -8.97 10.14
N PRO A 393 14.70 -10.30 10.02
CA PRO A 393 13.49 -11.02 10.43
C PRO A 393 13.36 -11.16 11.96
N VAL A 394 12.13 -11.39 12.43
CA VAL A 394 11.73 -11.51 13.85
C VAL A 394 11.14 -12.90 14.11
N ALA A 395 11.47 -13.56 15.20
CA ALA A 395 10.78 -14.76 15.69
C ALA A 395 9.48 -14.35 16.39
N LEU A 396 8.37 -14.39 15.66
CA LEU A 396 7.04 -14.02 16.12
C LEU A 396 6.35 -15.23 16.74
N TRP A 397 6.06 -15.25 18.04
CA TRP A 397 5.18 -16.27 18.63
C TRP A 397 3.78 -15.69 18.89
N ILE A 398 2.76 -16.50 18.71
CA ILE A 398 1.37 -16.14 19.01
C ILE A 398 0.86 -17.16 20.03
N ASP A 399 1.03 -16.86 21.31
CA ASP A 399 0.65 -17.76 22.41
C ASP A 399 -0.87 -17.75 22.63
N GLU A 400 -1.52 -16.60 22.44
CA GLU A 400 -2.98 -16.47 22.50
C GLU A 400 -3.50 -15.34 21.59
N GLY A 401 -4.78 -15.45 21.22
CA GLY A 401 -5.52 -14.41 20.53
C GLY A 401 -5.22 -14.38 19.03
N THR A 402 -5.13 -13.18 18.47
CA THR A 402 -4.98 -12.98 17.03
C THR A 402 -3.94 -11.92 16.71
N VAL A 403 -3.12 -12.16 15.69
CA VAL A 403 -2.33 -11.14 15.01
C VAL A 403 -2.94 -10.91 13.64
N VAL A 404 -3.33 -9.67 13.34
CA VAL A 404 -3.80 -9.26 12.02
C VAL A 404 -2.72 -8.44 11.35
N ALA A 405 -2.16 -8.95 10.26
CA ALA A 405 -1.27 -8.19 9.40
C ALA A 405 -2.09 -7.62 8.25
N THR A 406 -2.25 -6.29 8.23
CA THR A 406 -3.01 -5.60 7.18
C THR A 406 -2.07 -5.07 6.11
N GLY A 407 -2.51 -5.06 4.86
CA GLY A 407 -1.73 -4.42 3.81
C GLY A 407 -2.12 -4.80 2.39
N THR A 408 -2.89 -3.93 1.73
CA THR A 408 -3.21 -4.07 0.31
C THR A 408 -2.16 -3.37 -0.56
N GLY A 409 -0.97 -3.95 -0.66
CA GLY A 409 0.09 -3.45 -1.55
C GLY A 409 1.40 -4.19 -1.35
N GLY A 410 2.01 -4.69 -2.44
CA GLY A 410 3.16 -5.60 -2.44
C GLY A 410 4.48 -5.10 -1.81
N GLY A 411 4.45 -4.00 -1.05
CA GLY A 411 5.55 -3.53 -0.21
C GLY A 411 5.45 -3.92 1.27
N LYS A 412 4.28 -4.30 1.78
CA LYS A 412 4.09 -4.67 3.20
C LYS A 412 4.43 -6.15 3.43
N GLN A 413 5.35 -6.39 4.36
CA GLN A 413 5.92 -7.71 4.63
C GLN A 413 5.93 -8.03 6.12
N ILE A 414 5.62 -9.28 6.46
CA ILE A 414 5.88 -9.86 7.77
C ILE A 414 7.08 -10.79 7.62
N ASN A 415 8.23 -10.44 8.19
CA ASN A 415 9.47 -11.19 8.06
C ASN A 415 9.71 -12.05 9.30
N ILE A 416 9.39 -13.35 9.21
CA ILE A 416 9.52 -14.28 10.35
C ILE A 416 10.81 -15.10 10.26
N SER A 417 11.62 -15.09 11.32
CA SER A 417 12.81 -15.95 11.48
C SER A 417 12.70 -16.86 12.68
N GLY A 418 13.57 -17.86 12.77
CA GLY A 418 13.65 -18.72 13.95
C GLY A 418 12.39 -19.57 14.08
N ASP A 419 12.56 -20.81 14.51
CA ASP A 419 11.42 -21.70 14.64
C ASP A 419 10.37 -21.04 15.55
N THR A 420 9.13 -21.04 15.07
CA THR A 420 8.07 -20.15 15.53
C THR A 420 6.83 -20.97 15.85
N THR A 421 6.11 -20.61 16.93
CA THR A 421 4.88 -21.30 17.35
C THR A 421 3.69 -20.35 17.32
N PHE A 422 2.61 -20.79 16.67
CA PHE A 422 1.30 -20.15 16.65
C PHE A 422 0.30 -21.06 17.36
N GLU A 423 0.03 -20.77 18.63
CA GLU A 423 -1.11 -21.31 19.37
C GLU A 423 -2.39 -20.49 19.10
N GLY A 424 -2.23 -19.20 18.83
CA GLY A 424 -3.28 -18.32 18.31
C GLY A 424 -3.35 -18.24 16.79
N GLN A 425 -4.11 -17.28 16.27
CA GLN A 425 -4.31 -17.10 14.82
C GLN A 425 -3.43 -15.99 14.26
N LEU A 426 -2.78 -16.26 13.12
CA LEU A 426 -2.24 -15.24 12.23
C LEU A 426 -3.24 -14.98 11.10
N VAL A 427 -3.65 -13.73 10.91
CA VAL A 427 -4.51 -13.30 9.81
C VAL A 427 -3.68 -12.48 8.82
N LEU A 428 -3.68 -12.91 7.56
CA LEU A 428 -3.09 -12.16 6.45
C LEU A 428 -4.21 -11.47 5.66
N ASP A 429 -4.27 -10.14 5.78
CA ASP A 429 -5.19 -9.28 5.03
C ASP A 429 -4.44 -8.50 3.94
N GLY A 430 -3.91 -9.26 2.95
CA GLY A 430 -3.18 -8.73 1.80
C GLY A 430 -1.64 -8.69 1.85
N PRO A 431 -0.93 -8.87 3.01
CA PRO A 431 0.51 -8.74 3.03
C PRO A 431 1.21 -10.00 2.49
N GLN A 432 2.52 -9.87 2.31
CA GLN A 432 3.42 -10.99 2.07
C GLN A 432 4.02 -11.49 3.39
N LEU A 433 3.86 -12.78 3.69
CA LEU A 433 4.57 -13.46 4.77
C LEU A 433 5.88 -14.02 4.23
N MET A 434 7.00 -13.45 4.65
CA MET A 434 8.35 -13.89 4.31
C MET A 434 8.85 -14.85 5.39
N VAL A 435 8.94 -16.13 5.05
CA VAL A 435 9.30 -17.19 6.01
C VAL A 435 10.79 -17.52 5.88
N HIS A 436 11.54 -17.07 6.88
CA HIS A 436 12.94 -17.43 7.13
C HIS A 436 13.04 -18.58 8.17
N ALA A 437 11.96 -18.76 8.94
CA ALA A 437 11.41 -20.01 9.49
C ALA A 437 11.98 -21.32 8.93
N SER A 438 12.50 -22.26 9.74
CA SER A 438 12.54 -23.66 9.31
C SER A 438 11.18 -24.32 9.55
N ILE A 439 10.53 -24.00 10.67
CA ILE A 439 9.18 -24.46 11.01
C ILE A 439 8.32 -23.35 11.62
N ILE A 440 7.03 -23.37 11.27
CA ILE A 440 5.94 -22.71 11.99
C ILE A 440 5.03 -23.83 12.49
N ASP A 441 4.90 -24.02 13.80
CA ASP A 441 4.07 -25.05 14.44
C ASP A 441 3.03 -24.45 15.40
N GLY A 442 2.33 -25.29 16.15
CA GLY A 442 1.35 -24.89 17.16
C GLY A 442 -0.08 -25.36 16.86
N SER A 443 -1.01 -25.12 17.79
CA SER A 443 -2.41 -25.53 17.65
C SER A 443 -3.31 -24.48 16.96
N GLY A 444 -2.76 -23.32 16.66
CA GLY A 444 -3.41 -22.19 16.03
C GLY A 444 -3.63 -22.34 14.53
N SER A 445 -3.74 -21.23 13.80
CA SER A 445 -3.99 -21.26 12.35
C SER A 445 -3.46 -20.03 11.62
N ILE A 446 -3.33 -20.15 10.29
CA ILE A 446 -3.15 -19.02 9.39
C ILE A 446 -4.45 -18.82 8.60
N LEU A 447 -5.05 -17.63 8.69
CA LEU A 447 -6.22 -17.23 7.93
C LEU A 447 -5.82 -16.27 6.80
N ILE A 448 -6.27 -16.56 5.58
CA ILE A 448 -6.06 -15.72 4.40
C ILE A 448 -7.35 -14.96 4.10
N GLN A 449 -7.46 -13.71 4.55
CA GLN A 449 -8.66 -12.88 4.38
C GLN A 449 -8.69 -12.11 3.06
N SER A 450 -7.52 -11.63 2.64
CA SER A 450 -7.31 -10.98 1.33
C SER A 450 -6.20 -11.70 0.57
N PRO A 451 -6.09 -11.54 -0.77
CA PRO A 451 -5.07 -12.21 -1.55
C PRO A 451 -3.66 -11.99 -0.98
N SER A 452 -3.01 -13.06 -0.54
CA SER A 452 -1.74 -13.01 0.17
C SER A 452 -0.72 -13.97 -0.43
N THR A 453 0.55 -13.74 -0.12
CA THR A 453 1.67 -14.60 -0.53
C THR A 453 2.43 -15.08 0.69
N ILE A 454 2.61 -16.39 0.83
CA ILE A 454 3.59 -16.97 1.76
C ILE A 454 4.81 -17.38 0.94
N LYS A 455 5.96 -16.80 1.28
CA LYS A 455 7.19 -16.92 0.50
C LYS A 455 8.32 -17.50 1.33
N SER A 456 8.94 -18.56 0.83
CA SER A 456 10.18 -19.10 1.41
C SER A 456 11.38 -18.18 1.17
N ARG A 457 12.32 -18.14 2.12
CA ARG A 457 13.59 -17.43 1.97
C ARG A 457 14.45 -18.00 0.83
N LEU A 458 15.06 -17.12 0.03
CA LEU A 458 16.01 -17.48 -1.02
C LEU A 458 17.11 -18.47 -0.56
N ASN A 459 17.22 -19.59 -1.26
CA ASN A 459 18.38 -20.51 -1.26
C ASN A 459 18.73 -21.18 0.08
N GLN A 460 17.76 -21.44 0.97
CA GLN A 460 18.04 -21.95 2.32
C GLN A 460 17.18 -23.14 2.78
N GLY A 461 16.93 -24.10 1.88
CA GLY A 461 16.35 -25.39 2.26
C GLY A 461 14.83 -25.39 2.37
N ALA A 462 14.30 -26.27 3.22
CA ALA A 462 12.87 -26.48 3.39
C ALA A 462 12.30 -25.64 4.55
N VAL A 463 11.12 -25.06 4.32
CA VAL A 463 10.24 -24.44 5.32
C VAL A 463 9.08 -25.40 5.57
N THR A 464 8.70 -25.61 6.82
CA THR A 464 7.50 -26.38 7.19
C THR A 464 6.47 -25.47 7.83
N LEU A 465 5.26 -25.49 7.29
CA LEU A 465 4.05 -24.90 7.86
C LEU A 465 3.25 -26.06 8.48
N ASP A 466 3.39 -26.24 9.79
CA ASP A 466 2.71 -27.25 10.60
C ASP A 466 1.54 -26.67 11.40
N VAL A 467 0.82 -25.74 10.77
CA VAL A 467 -0.44 -25.16 11.25
C VAL A 467 -1.45 -25.19 10.12
N PRO A 468 -2.76 -25.40 10.40
CA PRO A 468 -3.79 -25.35 9.38
C PRO A 468 -3.87 -23.97 8.72
N ILE A 469 -4.17 -23.96 7.42
CA ILE A 469 -4.36 -22.75 6.62
C ILE A 469 -5.82 -22.69 6.16
N LEU A 470 -6.49 -21.57 6.42
CA LEU A 470 -7.88 -21.32 6.00
C LEU A 470 -7.93 -20.23 4.92
N LEU A 471 -8.55 -20.55 3.78
CA LEU A 471 -8.64 -19.71 2.60
C LEU A 471 -10.02 -19.05 2.47
N GLU A 472 -10.12 -17.78 2.87
CA GLU A 472 -11.25 -16.90 2.48
C GLU A 472 -10.91 -16.13 1.18
N SER A 473 -9.62 -15.97 0.89
CA SER A 473 -9.09 -15.36 -0.33
C SER A 473 -7.94 -16.18 -0.94
N PRO A 474 -7.56 -15.91 -2.20
CA PRO A 474 -6.50 -16.66 -2.88
C PRO A 474 -5.17 -16.61 -2.14
N LEU A 475 -4.52 -17.77 -1.99
CA LEU A 475 -3.18 -17.88 -1.43
C LEU A 475 -2.17 -18.23 -2.51
N THR A 476 -1.09 -17.43 -2.59
CA THR A 476 0.11 -17.81 -3.33
C THR A 476 1.15 -18.42 -2.40
N LEU A 477 1.53 -19.68 -2.63
CA LEU A 477 2.69 -20.32 -2.01
C LEU A 477 3.89 -20.21 -2.95
N GLU A 478 4.89 -19.41 -2.57
CA GLU A 478 6.07 -19.14 -3.40
C GLU A 478 7.33 -19.85 -2.84
N ALA A 479 7.72 -20.94 -3.51
CA ALA A 479 9.00 -21.62 -3.30
C ALA A 479 10.02 -21.10 -4.32
N GLN A 480 10.92 -20.19 -3.93
CA GLN A 480 11.53 -19.27 -4.89
C GLN A 480 12.55 -19.89 -5.87
N SER A 481 13.39 -20.84 -5.41
CA SER A 481 14.41 -21.51 -6.26
C SER A 481 14.31 -23.03 -6.18
N GLY A 482 14.90 -23.76 -7.12
CA GLY A 482 14.70 -25.21 -7.28
C GLY A 482 15.03 -26.07 -6.05
N ASN A 483 15.93 -25.62 -5.17
CA ASN A 483 16.25 -26.34 -3.92
C ASN A 483 15.42 -25.88 -2.72
N ASN A 484 14.55 -24.87 -2.88
CA ASN A 484 13.65 -24.42 -1.84
C ASN A 484 12.40 -25.30 -1.79
N GLN A 485 11.94 -25.58 -0.58
CA GLN A 485 10.71 -26.33 -0.37
C GLN A 485 9.81 -25.62 0.65
N VAL A 486 8.49 -25.62 0.42
CA VAL A 486 7.48 -25.25 1.41
C VAL A 486 6.61 -26.47 1.66
N ASN A 487 6.68 -27.04 2.86
CA ASN A 487 5.91 -28.19 3.29
C ASN A 487 4.70 -27.72 4.07
N CYS A 488 3.49 -27.99 3.60
CA CYS A 488 2.26 -27.79 4.35
C CYS A 488 1.84 -29.14 4.92
N THR A 489 2.07 -29.35 6.22
CA THR A 489 1.84 -30.64 6.89
C THR A 489 0.46 -30.76 7.51
N GLN A 490 -0.18 -29.63 7.79
CA GLN A 490 -1.58 -29.54 8.21
C GLN A 490 -2.51 -29.19 7.02
N PRO A 491 -3.83 -29.41 7.16
CA PRO A 491 -4.79 -29.11 6.10
C PRO A 491 -4.78 -27.64 5.63
N ILE A 492 -4.84 -27.46 4.31
CA ILE A 492 -5.33 -26.23 3.67
C ILE A 492 -6.81 -26.43 3.36
N SER A 493 -7.67 -25.52 3.82
CA SER A 493 -9.14 -25.60 3.71
C SER A 493 -9.75 -24.26 3.28
N GLY A 494 -11.02 -24.24 2.87
CA GLY A 494 -11.74 -23.01 2.50
C GLY A 494 -12.33 -23.02 1.10
N GLU A 495 -12.86 -21.87 0.66
CA GLU A 495 -13.56 -21.77 -0.65
C GLU A 495 -12.69 -21.18 -1.77
N SER A 496 -11.49 -20.69 -1.43
CA SER A 496 -10.66 -19.95 -2.38
C SER A 496 -9.55 -20.79 -3.02
N SER A 497 -8.88 -20.18 -4.02
CA SER A 497 -7.91 -20.83 -4.89
C SER A 497 -6.49 -20.89 -4.29
N LEU A 498 -5.72 -21.87 -4.73
CA LEU A 498 -4.30 -22.01 -4.42
C LEU A 498 -3.44 -21.72 -5.66
N VAL A 499 -2.43 -20.86 -5.50
CA VAL A 499 -1.43 -20.59 -6.53
C VAL A 499 -0.07 -21.09 -6.06
N LYS A 500 0.51 -22.04 -6.78
CA LYS A 500 1.91 -22.41 -6.67
C LYS A 500 2.75 -21.48 -7.55
N ALA A 501 3.71 -20.80 -6.94
CA ALA A 501 4.70 -19.95 -7.61
C ALA A 501 6.16 -20.31 -7.25
N GLY A 502 7.09 -19.73 -8.01
CA GLY A 502 8.53 -19.93 -7.86
C GLY A 502 9.01 -21.32 -8.32
N ASN A 503 10.31 -21.44 -8.61
CA ASN A 503 10.88 -22.64 -9.25
C ASN A 503 11.11 -23.82 -8.28
N GLY A 504 10.87 -23.64 -6.98
CA GLY A 504 11.02 -24.68 -5.97
C GLY A 504 9.79 -25.58 -5.83
N ILE A 505 9.76 -26.33 -4.73
CA ILE A 505 8.75 -27.34 -4.44
C ILE A 505 7.78 -26.80 -3.39
N VAL A 506 6.47 -26.93 -3.61
CA VAL A 506 5.47 -26.88 -2.54
C VAL A 506 4.95 -28.29 -2.37
N ARG A 507 5.01 -28.81 -1.14
CA ARG A 507 4.52 -30.14 -0.80
C ARG A 507 3.34 -30.02 0.13
N LEU A 508 2.18 -30.55 -0.22
CA LEU A 508 1.06 -30.63 0.70
C LEU A 508 0.83 -32.09 1.10
N THR A 509 1.02 -32.35 2.39
CA THR A 509 0.86 -33.68 3.01
C THR A 509 -0.33 -33.72 3.96
N GLY A 510 -0.87 -32.57 4.36
CA GLY A 510 -2.13 -32.48 5.10
C GLY A 510 -3.33 -32.93 4.27
N PHE A 511 -4.43 -33.26 4.94
CA PHE A 511 -5.69 -33.62 4.29
C PHE A 511 -6.41 -32.35 3.81
N ASN A 512 -6.00 -31.81 2.67
CA ASN A 512 -6.54 -30.55 2.16
C ASN A 512 -8.02 -30.69 1.75
N SER A 513 -8.76 -29.60 1.86
CA SER A 513 -10.20 -29.55 1.58
C SER A 513 -10.65 -28.20 1.01
N TYR A 514 -9.71 -27.41 0.47
CA TYR A 514 -10.06 -26.19 -0.25
C TYR A 514 -10.80 -26.54 -1.55
N THR A 515 -11.77 -25.71 -1.93
CA THR A 515 -12.66 -25.98 -3.08
C THR A 515 -12.41 -25.09 -4.29
N GLY A 516 -11.49 -24.12 -4.19
CA GLY A 516 -11.11 -23.29 -5.32
C GLY A 516 -10.10 -23.94 -6.26
N ASP A 517 -9.87 -23.28 -7.40
CA ASP A 517 -8.94 -23.73 -8.43
C ASP A 517 -7.49 -23.81 -7.95
N THR A 518 -6.70 -24.64 -8.63
CA THR A 518 -5.26 -24.77 -8.41
C THR A 518 -4.48 -24.32 -9.63
N SER A 519 -3.61 -23.32 -9.47
CA SER A 519 -2.73 -22.82 -10.53
C SER A 519 -1.27 -23.06 -10.20
N ILE A 520 -0.53 -23.70 -11.11
CA ILE A 520 0.90 -23.98 -11.01
C ILE A 520 1.62 -23.14 -12.04
N THR A 521 2.17 -22.01 -11.58
CA THR A 521 2.81 -21.02 -12.46
C THR A 521 4.29 -21.29 -12.72
N ALA A 522 4.95 -22.02 -11.82
CA ALA A 522 6.34 -22.48 -11.92
C ALA A 522 6.67 -23.56 -10.87
N GLY A 523 7.73 -24.33 -11.13
CA GLY A 523 8.24 -25.35 -10.21
C GLY A 523 7.26 -26.49 -9.96
N THR A 524 7.39 -27.19 -8.84
CA THR A 524 6.62 -28.41 -8.58
C THR A 524 5.63 -28.21 -7.45
N LEU A 525 4.35 -28.47 -7.70
CA LEU A 525 3.35 -28.73 -6.67
C LEU A 525 3.24 -30.24 -6.46
N LEU A 526 3.54 -30.71 -5.25
CA LEU A 526 3.51 -32.12 -4.90
C LEU A 526 2.32 -32.40 -3.98
N LEU A 527 1.47 -33.34 -4.40
CA LEU A 527 0.33 -33.82 -3.62
C LEU A 527 0.61 -35.25 -3.09
N SER A 528 0.57 -35.43 -1.77
CA SER A 528 0.74 -36.75 -1.16
C SER A 528 -0.57 -37.55 -1.02
N GLU A 529 -1.71 -36.94 -1.34
CA GLU A 529 -3.06 -37.54 -1.33
C GLU A 529 -3.89 -36.91 -2.47
N ALA A 530 -4.97 -37.58 -2.87
CA ALA A 530 -5.93 -37.06 -3.85
C ALA A 530 -6.99 -36.19 -3.15
N TYR A 531 -6.83 -34.87 -3.20
CA TYR A 531 -7.69 -33.91 -2.48
C TYR A 531 -8.15 -32.73 -3.32
N LEU A 532 -7.81 -32.68 -4.61
CA LEU A 532 -8.38 -31.64 -5.47
C LEU A 532 -9.89 -31.89 -5.58
N THR A 533 -10.68 -30.83 -5.55
CA THR A 533 -12.13 -31.00 -5.67
C THR A 533 -12.51 -31.33 -7.11
N ASP A 534 -13.47 -32.23 -7.28
CA ASP A 534 -14.10 -32.58 -8.56
C ASP A 534 -14.63 -31.38 -9.35
N THR A 535 -14.82 -30.23 -8.69
CA THR A 535 -15.33 -28.99 -9.30
C THR A 535 -14.24 -27.97 -9.68
N ALA A 536 -12.97 -28.23 -9.34
CA ALA A 536 -11.88 -27.29 -9.56
C ALA A 536 -11.32 -27.38 -10.97
N ALA A 537 -10.84 -26.24 -11.47
CA ALA A 537 -9.88 -26.21 -12.56
C ALA A 537 -8.45 -26.39 -12.03
N VAL A 538 -7.63 -27.10 -12.81
CA VAL A 538 -6.17 -27.15 -12.63
C VAL A 538 -5.50 -26.46 -13.81
N SER A 539 -4.62 -25.50 -13.55
CA SER A 539 -3.84 -24.82 -14.59
C SER A 539 -2.36 -25.04 -14.37
N ILE A 540 -1.63 -25.45 -15.41
CA ILE A 540 -0.18 -25.65 -15.37
C ILE A 540 0.45 -24.78 -16.45
N GLU A 541 1.31 -23.84 -16.06
CA GLU A 541 1.94 -22.86 -16.95
C GLU A 541 3.46 -23.03 -16.98
N GLY A 542 4.07 -22.71 -18.12
CA GLY A 542 5.52 -22.60 -18.25
C GLY A 542 6.25 -23.89 -17.86
N ASN A 543 7.10 -23.81 -16.82
CA ASN A 543 7.84 -24.94 -16.27
C ASN A 543 7.18 -25.53 -15.00
N GLY A 544 5.90 -25.27 -14.78
CA GLY A 544 5.11 -25.87 -13.71
C GLY A 544 4.97 -27.38 -13.87
N GLN A 545 4.97 -28.10 -12.75
CA GLN A 545 4.72 -29.53 -12.68
C GLN A 545 3.76 -29.86 -11.53
N LEU A 546 2.83 -30.77 -11.79
CA LEU A 546 2.00 -31.42 -10.78
C LEU A 546 2.56 -32.82 -10.50
N GLU A 547 3.03 -33.05 -9.28
CA GLU A 547 3.55 -34.34 -8.83
C GLU A 547 2.54 -35.03 -7.92
N LEU A 548 2.05 -36.20 -8.35
CA LEU A 548 1.01 -36.97 -7.66
C LEU A 548 1.65 -38.23 -7.05
N GLU A 549 2.01 -38.19 -5.76
CA GLU A 549 2.76 -39.29 -5.11
C GLU A 549 1.87 -40.41 -4.52
N HIS A 550 0.55 -40.24 -4.54
CA HIS A 550 -0.40 -41.14 -3.86
C HIS A 550 -0.78 -42.41 -4.64
N GLY A 551 -0.43 -42.51 -5.93
CA GLY A 551 -0.71 -43.71 -6.74
C GLY A 551 -2.19 -43.94 -7.10
N LEU A 552 -3.05 -42.95 -6.86
CA LEU A 552 -4.49 -42.98 -7.13
C LEU A 552 -4.88 -41.95 -8.21
N GLY A 553 -6.12 -42.02 -8.69
CA GLY A 553 -6.71 -40.98 -9.53
C GLY A 553 -7.29 -39.84 -8.68
N ASP A 554 -7.04 -38.60 -9.05
CA ASP A 554 -7.66 -37.39 -8.47
C ASP A 554 -8.56 -36.72 -9.51
N THR A 555 -9.79 -36.36 -9.15
CA THR A 555 -10.81 -35.91 -10.13
C THR A 555 -10.91 -34.39 -10.12
N VAL A 556 -10.97 -33.79 -11.31
CA VAL A 556 -11.08 -32.33 -11.50
C VAL A 556 -12.07 -32.00 -12.62
N ASP A 557 -12.57 -30.78 -12.63
CA ASP A 557 -13.50 -30.31 -13.65
C ASP A 557 -12.76 -30.16 -14.99
N THR A 558 -11.78 -29.25 -15.02
CA THR A 558 -11.04 -28.90 -16.24
C THR A 558 -9.53 -28.85 -15.97
N LEU A 559 -8.74 -29.08 -17.03
CA LEU A 559 -7.29 -28.94 -17.01
C LEU A 559 -6.86 -27.94 -18.09
N PHE A 560 -5.99 -27.00 -17.74
CA PHE A 560 -5.34 -26.08 -18.65
C PHE A 560 -3.83 -26.31 -18.64
N ILE A 561 -3.22 -26.41 -19.82
CA ILE A 561 -1.77 -26.45 -19.99
C ILE A 561 -1.36 -25.29 -20.89
N ASN A 562 -0.57 -24.35 -20.35
CA ASN A 562 -0.22 -23.09 -21.01
C ASN A 562 -1.44 -22.37 -21.58
N GLN A 563 -2.46 -22.16 -20.74
CA GLN A 563 -3.76 -21.55 -21.07
C GLN A 563 -4.62 -22.33 -22.09
N VAL A 564 -4.18 -23.49 -22.59
CA VAL A 564 -4.98 -24.33 -23.49
C VAL A 564 -5.75 -25.35 -22.66
N GLN A 565 -7.09 -25.32 -22.76
CA GLN A 565 -7.93 -26.33 -22.12
C GLN A 565 -7.71 -27.69 -22.77
N MET A 566 -7.46 -28.70 -21.94
CA MET A 566 -7.20 -30.06 -22.35
C MET A 566 -8.51 -30.86 -22.44
N PRO A 567 -8.65 -31.82 -23.37
CA PRO A 567 -9.81 -32.69 -23.46
C PRO A 567 -10.08 -33.47 -22.16
N ALA A 568 -11.33 -33.88 -21.94
CA ALA A 568 -11.65 -34.82 -20.87
C ALA A 568 -10.88 -36.14 -21.07
N GLY A 569 -10.46 -36.76 -19.97
CA GLY A 569 -9.64 -37.97 -19.98
C GLY A 569 -8.68 -38.06 -18.80
N THR A 570 -7.80 -39.06 -18.86
CA THR A 570 -6.80 -39.34 -17.82
C THR A 570 -5.41 -38.80 -18.19
N TYR A 571 -4.77 -38.12 -17.24
CA TYR A 571 -3.47 -37.46 -17.42
C TYR A 571 -2.49 -37.87 -16.32
N GLY A 572 -1.26 -38.21 -16.69
CA GLY A 572 -0.24 -38.57 -15.70
C GLY A 572 1.13 -38.83 -16.31
N SER A 573 2.08 -39.16 -15.44
CA SER A 573 3.45 -39.47 -15.85
C SER A 573 3.58 -40.92 -16.40
N PRO A 574 4.70 -41.26 -17.06
CA PRO A 574 5.02 -42.64 -17.43
C PRO A 574 5.13 -43.62 -16.25
N ASP A 575 5.28 -43.13 -15.01
CA ASP A 575 5.38 -43.97 -13.81
C ASP A 575 4.02 -44.49 -13.33
N VAL A 576 2.91 -44.00 -13.90
CA VAL A 576 1.56 -44.51 -13.65
C VAL A 576 1.41 -45.89 -14.29
N THR A 577 1.32 -46.92 -13.46
CA THR A 577 1.16 -48.32 -13.91
C THR A 577 -0.18 -48.93 -13.52
N ALA A 578 -0.97 -48.24 -12.69
CA ALA A 578 -2.25 -48.72 -12.17
C ALA A 578 -3.38 -48.70 -13.23
N VAL A 579 -3.30 -47.81 -14.21
CA VAL A 579 -4.29 -47.61 -15.28
C VAL A 579 -3.59 -47.35 -16.62
N THR A 580 -4.33 -47.49 -17.72
CA THR A 580 -3.88 -46.97 -19.02
C THR A 580 -4.34 -45.52 -19.12
N LEU A 581 -3.40 -44.61 -19.33
CA LEU A 581 -3.69 -43.18 -19.46
C LEU A 581 -4.07 -42.84 -20.90
N ASP A 582 -5.03 -41.93 -21.06
CA ASP A 582 -5.34 -41.31 -22.36
C ASP A 582 -4.19 -40.40 -22.80
N ASN A 583 -3.58 -39.70 -21.83
CA ASN A 583 -2.50 -38.74 -22.05
C ASN A 583 -1.33 -38.99 -21.08
N VAL A 584 -0.22 -39.53 -21.60
CA VAL A 584 1.04 -39.68 -20.86
C VAL A 584 1.92 -38.45 -21.10
N ASN A 585 2.31 -37.73 -20.05
CA ASN A 585 3.07 -36.50 -20.15
C ASN A 585 4.00 -36.30 -18.93
N ASP A 586 5.31 -36.51 -19.12
CA ASP A 586 6.35 -36.32 -18.10
C ASP A 586 6.85 -34.87 -17.97
N THR A 587 6.36 -33.97 -18.83
CA THR A 587 6.72 -32.55 -18.79
C THR A 587 5.94 -31.82 -17.70
N TYR A 588 4.63 -32.10 -17.57
CA TYR A 588 3.74 -31.43 -16.61
C TYR A 588 3.31 -32.32 -15.45
N PHE A 589 3.47 -33.64 -15.56
CA PHE A 589 3.10 -34.59 -14.52
C PHE A 589 4.29 -35.43 -14.06
N ASN A 590 4.36 -35.67 -12.76
CA ASN A 590 5.30 -36.59 -12.14
C ASN A 590 4.60 -37.47 -11.08
N GLY A 591 5.28 -38.52 -10.63
CA GLY A 591 4.76 -39.42 -9.60
C GLY A 591 3.88 -40.53 -10.14
N THR A 592 3.29 -41.32 -9.23
CA THR A 592 2.57 -42.57 -9.55
C THR A 592 1.05 -42.41 -9.63
N GLY A 593 0.52 -41.26 -9.20
CA GLY A 593 -0.89 -40.88 -9.34
C GLY A 593 -1.19 -40.19 -10.67
N TYR A 594 -2.48 -39.94 -10.93
CA TYR A 594 -2.97 -39.35 -12.19
C TYR A 594 -4.19 -38.45 -11.95
N LEU A 595 -4.42 -37.49 -12.86
CA LEU A 595 -5.65 -36.70 -12.90
C LEU A 595 -6.72 -37.38 -13.76
N ILE A 596 -7.98 -37.22 -13.36
CA ILE A 596 -9.19 -37.53 -14.12
C ILE A 596 -9.88 -36.21 -14.44
N VAL A 597 -9.81 -35.76 -15.69
CA VAL A 597 -10.44 -34.52 -16.16
C VAL A 597 -11.82 -34.84 -16.72
N THR A 598 -12.85 -34.23 -16.16
CA THR A 598 -14.25 -34.57 -16.48
C THR A 598 -14.83 -33.75 -17.64
N ASN A 599 -14.39 -32.50 -17.81
CA ASN A 599 -14.86 -31.59 -18.85
C ASN A 599 -13.69 -31.07 -19.70
N GLY A 600 -13.80 -31.26 -21.02
CA GLY A 600 -12.88 -30.72 -22.02
C GLY A 600 -13.43 -29.47 -22.71
N PRO A 601 -12.72 -28.95 -23.73
CA PRO A 601 -13.23 -27.89 -24.58
C PRO A 601 -14.59 -28.28 -25.17
N VAL A 602 -15.53 -27.34 -25.19
CA VAL A 602 -16.81 -27.55 -25.87
C VAL A 602 -16.55 -27.63 -27.37
N ALA A 603 -16.85 -28.79 -27.96
CA ALA A 603 -16.70 -29.00 -29.40
C ALA A 603 -17.52 -27.97 -30.18
N THR A 604 -16.91 -27.32 -31.17
CA THR A 604 -17.62 -26.42 -32.09
C THR A 604 -18.60 -27.20 -32.95
N ASP A 605 -19.55 -26.51 -33.59
CA ASP A 605 -20.44 -27.18 -34.55
C ASP A 605 -19.67 -27.81 -35.72
N TYR A 606 -18.56 -27.19 -36.14
CA TYR A 606 -17.64 -27.78 -37.11
C TYR A 606 -17.02 -29.08 -36.60
N ASP A 607 -16.51 -29.10 -35.36
CA ASP A 607 -15.87 -30.30 -34.80
C ASP A 607 -16.85 -31.48 -34.74
N ASN A 608 -18.11 -31.20 -34.36
CA ASN A 608 -19.17 -32.21 -34.37
C ASN A 608 -19.51 -32.70 -35.78
N TRP A 609 -19.57 -31.79 -36.77
CA TRP A 609 -19.79 -32.14 -38.17
C TRP A 609 -18.64 -32.98 -38.73
N ALA A 610 -17.40 -32.54 -38.56
CA ALA A 610 -16.20 -33.22 -39.04
C ALA A 610 -16.05 -34.62 -38.42
N ALA A 611 -16.34 -34.75 -37.11
CA ALA A 611 -16.35 -36.05 -36.44
C ALA A 611 -17.40 -37.00 -37.03
N GLY A 612 -18.57 -36.50 -37.41
CA GLY A 612 -19.61 -37.27 -38.09
C GLY A 612 -19.16 -37.92 -39.41
N PHE A 613 -18.22 -37.28 -40.10
CA PHE A 613 -17.62 -37.77 -41.34
C PHE A 613 -16.27 -38.48 -41.16
N SER A 614 -15.75 -38.51 -39.93
CA SER A 614 -14.41 -39.07 -39.62
C SER A 614 -13.29 -38.42 -40.45
N LEU A 615 -13.37 -37.09 -40.61
CA LEU A 615 -12.37 -36.31 -41.33
C LEU A 615 -10.99 -36.40 -40.67
N VAL A 616 -9.95 -36.29 -41.49
CA VAL A 616 -8.54 -36.35 -41.06
C VAL A 616 -7.92 -34.95 -41.11
N GLY A 617 -8.30 -34.14 -42.10
CA GLY A 617 -7.86 -32.76 -42.27
C GLY A 617 -8.69 -31.73 -41.51
N GLY A 618 -8.12 -30.54 -41.32
CA GLY A 618 -8.81 -29.36 -40.80
C GLY A 618 -9.68 -28.67 -41.86
N MET A 619 -10.23 -27.50 -41.52
CA MET A 619 -11.12 -26.72 -42.41
C MET A 619 -10.50 -26.34 -43.77
N MET A 620 -9.18 -26.25 -43.86
CA MET A 620 -8.50 -25.82 -45.09
C MET A 620 -8.00 -26.99 -45.94
N ASP A 621 -8.17 -28.22 -45.46
CA ASP A 621 -7.81 -29.44 -46.18
C ASP A 621 -8.96 -29.88 -47.09
N ASP A 622 -8.68 -30.82 -48.00
CA ASP A 622 -9.60 -31.39 -48.98
C ASP A 622 -9.45 -32.92 -48.89
N ASP A 623 -10.22 -33.54 -47.99
CA ASP A 623 -10.04 -34.93 -47.59
C ASP A 623 -10.44 -35.94 -48.69
N ASP A 624 -11.33 -35.57 -49.59
CA ASP A 624 -11.79 -36.42 -50.69
C ASP A 624 -11.17 -36.07 -52.05
N SER A 625 -10.35 -35.03 -52.09
CA SER A 625 -9.56 -34.57 -53.24
C SER A 625 -10.41 -34.12 -54.43
N ASP A 626 -11.57 -33.50 -54.17
CA ASP A 626 -12.49 -32.99 -55.19
C ASP A 626 -12.24 -31.51 -55.57
N GLY A 627 -11.36 -30.84 -54.83
CA GLY A 627 -10.97 -29.45 -55.02
C GLY A 627 -11.79 -28.44 -54.21
N VAL A 628 -12.68 -28.90 -53.34
CA VAL A 628 -13.42 -28.10 -52.35
C VAL A 628 -12.81 -28.37 -50.97
N SER A 629 -12.65 -27.33 -50.14
CA SER A 629 -12.11 -27.51 -48.79
C SER A 629 -13.19 -28.01 -47.83
N ASN A 630 -12.79 -28.78 -46.81
CA ASN A 630 -13.68 -29.24 -45.73
C ASN A 630 -14.48 -28.07 -45.12
N GLY A 631 -13.90 -26.87 -45.03
CA GLY A 631 -14.56 -25.66 -44.53
C GLY A 631 -15.62 -25.11 -45.49
N ASP A 632 -15.36 -25.12 -46.79
CA ASP A 632 -16.35 -24.74 -47.81
C ASP A 632 -17.50 -25.75 -47.84
N GLU A 633 -17.20 -27.04 -47.70
CA GLU A 633 -18.20 -28.09 -47.65
C GLU A 633 -19.08 -27.99 -46.42
N TYR A 634 -18.47 -27.76 -45.25
CA TYR A 634 -19.18 -27.44 -44.02
C TYR A 634 -20.10 -26.23 -44.21
N ALA A 635 -19.60 -25.15 -44.80
CA ALA A 635 -20.37 -23.93 -44.96
C ALA A 635 -21.55 -24.10 -45.94
N PHE A 636 -21.35 -24.81 -47.04
CA PHE A 636 -22.36 -25.00 -48.08
C PHE A 636 -23.16 -26.30 -47.96
N GLY A 637 -22.96 -27.07 -46.89
CA GLY A 637 -23.69 -28.32 -46.63
C GLY A 637 -23.42 -29.38 -47.69
N LEU A 638 -22.17 -29.49 -48.11
CA LEU A 638 -21.67 -30.54 -49.00
C LEU A 638 -21.12 -31.72 -48.19
N GLU A 639 -20.84 -32.84 -48.84
CA GLU A 639 -20.40 -34.08 -48.21
C GLU A 639 -18.89 -34.32 -48.38
N PRO A 640 -18.09 -34.14 -47.32
CA PRO A 640 -16.60 -34.07 -47.35
C PRO A 640 -15.88 -35.39 -47.55
N THR A 641 -16.61 -36.42 -47.97
CA THR A 641 -16.09 -37.77 -48.21
C THR A 641 -16.58 -38.34 -49.54
N ASN A 642 -17.31 -37.53 -50.32
CA ASN A 642 -17.93 -37.93 -51.56
C ASN A 642 -17.46 -37.00 -52.68
N PRO A 643 -16.48 -37.41 -53.51
CA PRO A 643 -15.89 -36.54 -54.54
C PRO A 643 -16.84 -36.07 -55.65
N ALA A 644 -18.10 -36.47 -55.60
CA ALA A 644 -19.17 -35.96 -56.46
C ALA A 644 -19.90 -34.74 -55.85
N SER A 645 -19.65 -34.39 -54.59
CA SER A 645 -20.35 -33.38 -53.81
C SER A 645 -19.77 -31.97 -53.98
N VAL A 646 -19.31 -31.61 -55.17
CA VAL A 646 -18.59 -30.36 -55.44
C VAL A 646 -19.46 -29.11 -55.64
N ASN A 647 -20.79 -29.23 -55.71
CA ASN A 647 -21.65 -28.13 -56.17
C ASN A 647 -22.83 -27.84 -55.23
N ALA A 648 -22.76 -26.71 -54.54
CA ALA A 648 -23.81 -26.21 -53.66
C ALA A 648 -25.02 -25.63 -54.41
N ILE A 649 -24.91 -25.29 -55.69
CA ILE A 649 -26.03 -24.71 -56.46
C ILE A 649 -27.04 -25.82 -56.80
N SER A 650 -28.16 -25.83 -56.09
CA SER A 650 -29.25 -26.80 -56.27
C SER A 650 -30.23 -26.40 -57.38
N ALA A 651 -30.37 -25.10 -57.65
CA ALA A 651 -31.08 -24.60 -58.83
C ALA A 651 -30.32 -23.39 -59.44
N PRO A 652 -29.96 -23.43 -60.73
CA PRO A 652 -29.27 -22.33 -61.37
C PRO A 652 -30.17 -21.09 -61.47
N LEU A 653 -29.55 -19.92 -61.66
CA LEU A 653 -30.26 -18.66 -61.81
C LEU A 653 -31.30 -18.69 -62.93
N ASN A 654 -32.56 -18.56 -62.56
CA ASN A 654 -33.67 -18.35 -63.48
C ASN A 654 -33.83 -16.84 -63.73
N ALA A 655 -33.34 -16.38 -64.88
CA ALA A 655 -33.39 -14.97 -65.25
C ALA A 655 -34.81 -14.38 -65.36
N SER A 656 -35.83 -15.22 -65.63
CA SER A 656 -37.22 -14.76 -65.71
C SER A 656 -37.89 -14.62 -64.34
N ALA A 657 -37.52 -15.49 -63.40
CA ALA A 657 -38.04 -15.47 -62.02
C ALA A 657 -37.18 -14.61 -61.08
N GLY A 658 -35.93 -14.33 -61.45
CA GLY A 658 -34.97 -13.65 -60.59
C GLY A 658 -34.51 -14.49 -59.40
N THR A 659 -34.61 -15.82 -59.49
CA THR A 659 -34.33 -16.73 -58.38
C THR A 659 -33.25 -17.74 -58.71
N PHE A 660 -32.47 -18.12 -57.70
CA PHE A 660 -31.57 -19.28 -57.72
C PHE A 660 -31.64 -19.96 -56.35
N SER A 661 -31.22 -21.23 -56.29
CA SER A 661 -31.18 -21.97 -55.03
C SER A 661 -29.83 -22.63 -54.81
N PHE A 662 -29.41 -22.68 -53.54
CA PHE A 662 -28.17 -23.32 -53.13
C PHE A 662 -28.34 -23.98 -51.75
N THR A 663 -27.48 -24.93 -51.41
CA THR A 663 -27.43 -25.54 -50.07
C THR A 663 -26.51 -24.75 -49.16
N ARG A 664 -26.85 -24.73 -47.86
CA ARG A 664 -25.95 -24.23 -46.81
C ARG A 664 -26.25 -24.88 -45.48
N ARG A 665 -25.28 -24.84 -44.57
CA ARG A 665 -25.52 -25.18 -43.18
C ARG A 665 -26.33 -24.09 -42.49
N ASN A 666 -27.26 -24.46 -41.61
CA ASN A 666 -28.24 -23.52 -41.04
C ASN A 666 -27.65 -22.75 -39.83
N PRO A 667 -27.36 -21.44 -39.97
CA PRO A 667 -26.75 -20.66 -38.89
C PRO A 667 -27.68 -20.43 -37.69
N ALA A 668 -29.01 -20.45 -37.90
CA ALA A 668 -29.98 -20.14 -36.86
C ALA A 668 -30.22 -21.30 -35.87
N ARG A 669 -29.92 -22.54 -36.26
CA ARG A 669 -30.23 -23.74 -35.47
C ARG A 669 -29.01 -24.36 -34.79
N PHE A 670 -27.81 -24.16 -35.34
CA PHE A 670 -26.61 -24.89 -34.92
C PHE A 670 -25.45 -23.99 -34.45
N ALA A 671 -25.71 -22.69 -34.23
CA ALA A 671 -24.71 -21.74 -33.73
C ALA A 671 -23.39 -21.81 -34.51
N THR A 672 -23.48 -21.97 -35.83
CA THR A 672 -22.34 -22.27 -36.72
C THR A 672 -21.30 -21.16 -36.80
N GLY A 673 -21.67 -19.94 -36.38
CA GLY A 673 -20.87 -18.72 -36.56
C GLY A 673 -20.89 -18.15 -37.98
N LEU A 674 -21.49 -18.86 -38.95
CA LEU A 674 -21.43 -18.50 -40.38
C LEU A 674 -22.38 -17.35 -40.73
N THR A 675 -21.87 -16.42 -41.52
CA THR A 675 -22.66 -15.35 -42.16
C THR A 675 -22.56 -15.45 -43.67
N TYR A 676 -23.68 -15.25 -44.38
CA TYR A 676 -23.74 -15.35 -45.84
C TYR A 676 -23.97 -13.97 -46.46
N THR A 677 -23.10 -13.58 -47.37
CA THR A 677 -23.17 -12.32 -48.12
C THR A 677 -23.35 -12.58 -49.60
N TYR A 678 -23.94 -11.60 -50.31
CA TYR A 678 -24.31 -11.72 -51.70
C TYR A 678 -23.70 -10.58 -52.51
N ALA A 679 -23.01 -10.93 -53.58
CA ALA A 679 -22.40 -9.98 -54.50
C ALA A 679 -22.75 -10.32 -55.95
N TYR A 680 -22.80 -9.31 -56.80
CA TYR A 680 -23.01 -9.49 -58.23
C TYR A 680 -21.86 -8.88 -59.05
N SER A 681 -21.69 -9.39 -60.27
CA SER A 681 -20.80 -8.86 -61.29
C SER A 681 -21.51 -8.92 -62.66
N THR A 682 -21.13 -8.03 -63.58
CA THR A 682 -21.66 -8.04 -64.95
C THR A 682 -20.64 -8.55 -65.97
N THR A 683 -19.37 -8.67 -65.58
CA THR A 683 -18.30 -9.15 -66.47
C THR A 683 -17.65 -10.47 -66.02
N LEU A 684 -17.90 -10.92 -64.78
CA LEU A 684 -17.21 -12.01 -64.08
C LEU A 684 -15.73 -11.70 -63.77
N ASP A 685 -15.33 -10.41 -63.77
CA ASP A 685 -13.98 -9.99 -63.40
C ASP A 685 -13.92 -9.57 -61.92
N ALA A 686 -13.00 -8.67 -61.56
CA ALA A 686 -12.84 -8.15 -60.20
C ALA A 686 -13.89 -7.08 -59.81
N ASP A 687 -15.01 -6.96 -60.54
CA ASP A 687 -16.05 -5.93 -60.41
C ASP A 687 -17.21 -6.34 -59.48
N TRP A 688 -16.92 -7.08 -58.40
CA TRP A 688 -17.96 -7.57 -57.48
C TRP A 688 -18.54 -6.43 -56.63
N THR A 689 -19.86 -6.33 -56.63
CA THR A 689 -20.62 -5.35 -55.83
C THR A 689 -21.60 -6.07 -54.92
N ASP A 690 -21.54 -5.81 -53.62
CA ASP A 690 -22.47 -6.37 -52.65
C ASP A 690 -23.90 -5.84 -52.87
N PHE A 691 -24.90 -6.68 -52.60
CA PHE A 691 -26.30 -6.28 -52.67
C PHE A 691 -27.12 -6.94 -51.56
N THR A 692 -28.24 -6.32 -51.23
CA THR A 692 -29.24 -6.88 -50.31
C THR A 692 -30.29 -7.64 -51.10
N LEU A 693 -30.70 -8.81 -50.59
CA LEU A 693 -31.74 -9.62 -51.21
C LEU A 693 -33.12 -8.97 -51.06
N ASP A 694 -34.00 -9.20 -52.04
CA ASP A 694 -35.42 -8.86 -51.91
C ASP A 694 -36.15 -9.86 -50.99
N ALA A 695 -35.79 -11.14 -51.09
CA ALA A 695 -36.27 -12.20 -50.21
C ALA A 695 -35.31 -13.39 -50.17
N GLU A 696 -35.30 -14.08 -49.03
CA GLU A 696 -34.59 -15.33 -48.81
C GLU A 696 -35.50 -16.30 -48.06
N THR A 697 -35.63 -17.53 -48.56
CA THR A 697 -36.39 -18.60 -47.89
C THR A 697 -35.52 -19.85 -47.76
N GLY A 698 -35.27 -20.28 -46.53
CA GLY A 698 -34.57 -21.54 -46.23
C GLY A 698 -35.56 -22.66 -45.95
N GLU A 699 -35.43 -23.78 -46.66
CA GLU A 699 -36.17 -25.01 -46.45
C GLU A 699 -35.21 -26.11 -45.98
N LEU A 700 -35.50 -26.72 -44.82
CA LEU A 700 -34.71 -27.85 -44.32
C LEU A 700 -34.97 -29.09 -45.19
N ALA A 701 -33.92 -29.88 -45.44
CA ALA A 701 -34.04 -31.14 -46.18
C ALA A 701 -34.89 -32.17 -45.40
N ASP A 702 -34.78 -32.19 -44.07
CA ASP A 702 -35.66 -32.87 -43.11
C ASP A 702 -35.56 -32.19 -41.71
N GLU A 703 -36.41 -32.57 -40.74
CA GLU A 703 -36.41 -31.93 -39.41
C GLU A 703 -35.13 -32.18 -38.57
N GLY A 704 -34.15 -32.96 -39.06
CA GLY A 704 -32.91 -33.32 -38.35
C GLY A 704 -31.61 -32.88 -39.03
N ASP A 705 -31.60 -32.63 -40.33
CA ASP A 705 -30.43 -32.26 -41.12
C ASP A 705 -30.02 -30.79 -40.84
N PRO A 706 -28.75 -30.53 -40.48
CA PRO A 706 -28.24 -29.18 -40.33
C PRO A 706 -28.12 -28.39 -41.65
N THR A 707 -28.34 -29.04 -42.79
CA THR A 707 -28.32 -28.45 -44.13
C THR A 707 -29.71 -27.98 -44.58
N GLN A 708 -29.77 -26.81 -45.19
CA GLN A 708 -30.98 -26.25 -45.79
C GLN A 708 -30.75 -25.90 -47.27
N THR A 709 -31.80 -26.04 -48.07
CA THR A 709 -31.87 -25.43 -49.40
C THR A 709 -32.41 -24.02 -49.27
N VAL A 710 -31.61 -23.04 -49.68
CA VAL A 710 -31.97 -21.62 -49.68
C VAL A 710 -32.38 -21.22 -51.07
N THR A 711 -33.57 -20.66 -51.21
CA THR A 711 -34.00 -19.96 -52.43
C THR A 711 -33.85 -18.46 -52.23
N VAL A 712 -33.08 -17.85 -53.12
CA VAL A 712 -32.77 -16.42 -53.10
C VAL A 712 -33.57 -15.72 -54.20
N THR A 713 -34.17 -14.57 -53.88
CA THR A 713 -34.78 -13.66 -54.85
C THR A 713 -33.91 -12.41 -55.01
N LEU A 714 -33.45 -12.18 -56.24
CA LEU A 714 -32.62 -11.04 -56.60
C LEU A 714 -33.46 -9.76 -56.78
N PRO A 715 -32.91 -8.58 -56.47
CA PRO A 715 -33.53 -7.30 -56.79
C PRO A 715 -33.83 -7.16 -58.30
N PRO A 716 -35.03 -6.69 -58.71
CA PRO A 716 -35.39 -6.49 -60.11
C PRO A 716 -34.41 -5.60 -60.89
N SER A 717 -33.72 -4.67 -60.20
CA SER A 717 -32.70 -3.81 -60.80
C SER A 717 -31.50 -4.58 -61.36
N LEU A 718 -31.20 -5.77 -60.84
CA LEU A 718 -30.11 -6.61 -61.32
C LEU A 718 -30.48 -7.38 -62.59
N LEU A 719 -31.77 -7.68 -62.79
CA LEU A 719 -32.26 -8.50 -63.91
C LEU A 719 -32.27 -7.77 -65.25
N GLY A 720 -32.07 -6.45 -65.25
CA GLY A 720 -31.97 -5.64 -66.47
C GLY A 720 -30.59 -5.69 -67.15
N ASN A 721 -29.60 -6.36 -66.57
CA ASN A 721 -28.26 -6.48 -67.14
C ASN A 721 -28.21 -7.57 -68.22
N ASP A 722 -27.49 -7.30 -69.33
CA ASP A 722 -27.28 -8.28 -70.42
C ASP A 722 -26.50 -9.52 -69.97
N LYS A 723 -25.69 -9.38 -68.92
CA LYS A 723 -24.96 -10.44 -68.23
C LYS A 723 -25.03 -10.21 -66.73
N LEU A 724 -25.24 -11.27 -65.97
CA LEU A 724 -25.31 -11.23 -64.52
C LEU A 724 -24.66 -12.48 -63.93
N PHE A 725 -23.71 -12.25 -63.04
CA PHE A 725 -23.07 -13.26 -62.22
C PHE A 725 -23.37 -12.94 -60.76
N VAL A 726 -23.70 -13.96 -59.99
CA VAL A 726 -24.00 -13.82 -58.55
C VAL A 726 -23.06 -14.75 -57.79
N ARG A 727 -22.53 -14.26 -56.68
CA ARG A 727 -21.70 -15.01 -55.76
C ARG A 727 -22.33 -14.96 -54.37
N VAL A 728 -22.32 -16.10 -53.71
CA VAL A 728 -22.59 -16.23 -52.29
C VAL A 728 -21.26 -16.47 -51.59
N THR A 729 -21.02 -15.79 -50.47
CA THR A 729 -19.80 -15.98 -49.67
C THR A 729 -20.19 -16.25 -48.23
N ALA A 730 -19.70 -17.37 -47.68
CA ALA A 730 -19.77 -17.67 -46.26
C ALA A 730 -18.54 -17.07 -45.55
N GLN A 731 -18.75 -16.49 -44.35
CA GLN A 731 -17.71 -15.93 -43.47
C GLN A 731 -17.86 -16.46 -42.06
#